data_AF-A0AB37I1D6-F1
#
_entry.id   AF-A0AB37I1D6-F1
#
_cell.length_a   1.000
_cell.length_b   1.000
_cell.length_c   1.000
_cell.angle_alpha   90.00
_cell.angle_beta   90.00
_cell.angle_gamma   90.00
#
_symmetry.space_group_name_H-M   'P 1'
#
loop_
_entity.id
_entity.type
_entity.pdbx_description
1 polymer ?
#
loop_
_entity_poly.entity_id
_entity_poly.type
_entity_poly.pdbx_seq_one_letter_code
_entity_poly.pdbx_strand_id
1 'polypeptide(L)'
;MIWEGNYVLKRIKPRSEWRPMAFLLAFLIGVAGLVVGSPAAQATEVDAIDPGSIRITRVDEESSKLYLWTAIRIDANWRIPDGTGKAGDTFKLGLPGELDGTVGSFELKGKDGDPLTYGTCEVARGEVTCTLNANVEGKNNVGGSLWVRAQVVKRTDADKLTFVLRNGVKAEVPLPGGQKGIGYNPTLPTVTFKSGWFPGDDQTAIHWRIVVPGSKVADRSRMTITDTYRVEGTKLTLAEGSPNIYWIPNTPECWNETYAPSCLHKIDNSTTPSLTLTHDEGKNVVKAVIDNKGQNFQSDRIFIFDMRVKTEGTIAPGAQYTNKATVDAEQRTATAVKNVSGGGTGSGDTVGHLAVKKTVVGGQVSGDTTYPVAWSYQYKGQTRSGELAVKADGTLETLNNVPNGTVVTLTEKVPAGGDIDYGDPVFSGQGVKDGVPDANSAQVTVEGLKTVEVSLTNHVNPKLAPVEVTPGVCKPGSSEPSEPTVKVGETDGITYSAPKLTTSGDKVTVEVTATPASGKEIDDQHLPEGWKANGDGTYTFTTTITQPNCVKTVTPVIPTVGAQVCPVDSTTPVPPSVTGVEDTDEIDYSEPQVTSSNGQVTVVVTATAKPGYRIDTDKLPEGWKVVNGVVTYTKTITQLACDLPVAPTIDPGVCKPGSTTPSQPTVKVAETPGVTYGKPEIKVADGKVNVTVTATAQDGHEFGGPMPEGWKRIDAKTAVFTGELKAPVCDVPAAPTPSPSVTPTPTVTPAKPVPVKPGLPKTGS
;
A
#
# COMPACT_ATOMS: atom_id res chain seq x y z
N MET A 1 27.61 22.95 -81.53
CA MET A 1 27.78 22.30 -82.84
C MET A 1 27.01 20.98 -82.79
N ILE A 2 26.07 20.79 -83.70
CA ILE A 2 25.23 19.59 -83.85
C ILE A 2 26.10 18.47 -84.44
N TRP A 3 25.97 17.25 -83.92
CA TRP A 3 26.23 16.04 -84.70
C TRP A 3 25.25 14.94 -84.28
N GLU A 4 24.30 14.66 -85.17
CA GLU A 4 23.52 13.43 -85.19
C GLU A 4 24.36 12.31 -85.80
N GLY A 5 24.20 11.11 -85.27
CA GLY A 5 24.69 9.87 -85.87
C GLY A 5 23.84 8.70 -85.40
N ASN A 6 22.74 8.43 -86.12
CA ASN A 6 21.92 7.22 -86.01
C ASN A 6 22.73 5.98 -86.41
N TYR A 7 22.62 4.86 -85.69
CA TYR A 7 22.47 3.53 -86.29
C TYR A 7 21.83 2.52 -85.32
N VAL A 8 20.88 1.77 -85.89
CA VAL A 8 19.98 0.79 -85.26
C VAL A 8 20.65 -0.58 -85.08
N LEU A 9 20.23 -1.25 -83.99
CA LEU A 9 20.42 -2.65 -83.57
C LEU A 9 20.73 -3.71 -84.66
N LYS A 10 21.76 -4.53 -84.39
CA LYS A 10 21.83 -5.93 -84.83
C LYS A 10 22.16 -6.83 -83.64
N ARG A 11 21.19 -7.65 -83.21
CA ARG A 11 21.38 -8.78 -82.29
C ARG A 11 22.13 -9.90 -83.01
N ILE A 12 23.26 -10.33 -82.47
CA ILE A 12 23.82 -11.68 -82.67
C ILE A 12 24.39 -12.14 -81.33
N LYS A 13 23.78 -13.17 -80.71
CA LYS A 13 24.37 -13.95 -79.62
C LYS A 13 25.44 -14.87 -80.20
N PRO A 14 26.49 -15.19 -79.40
CA PRO A 14 26.69 -16.61 -79.11
C PRO A 14 26.93 -16.92 -77.63
N ARG A 15 26.37 -18.08 -77.30
CA ARG A 15 26.51 -19.01 -76.17
C ARG A 15 27.74 -18.94 -75.24
N SER A 16 27.39 -19.12 -73.95
CA SER A 16 27.88 -20.17 -73.03
C SER A 16 29.31 -20.09 -72.52
N GLU A 17 29.45 -19.58 -71.29
CA GLU A 17 29.88 -20.40 -70.14
C GLU A 17 29.25 -19.81 -68.87
N TRP A 18 28.36 -20.59 -68.25
CA TRP A 18 27.64 -20.22 -67.04
C TRP A 18 28.26 -21.04 -65.90
N ARG A 19 29.01 -20.38 -65.02
CA ARG A 19 29.36 -20.86 -63.69
C ARG A 19 28.92 -19.79 -62.68
N PRO A 20 27.95 -20.06 -61.80
CA PRO A 20 27.63 -19.18 -60.70
C PRO A 20 28.50 -19.59 -59.50
N MET A 21 29.25 -18.65 -58.92
CA MET A 21 29.72 -18.78 -57.55
C MET A 21 29.26 -17.54 -56.81
N ALA A 22 28.14 -17.71 -56.10
CA ALA A 22 27.62 -16.78 -55.14
C ALA A 22 28.36 -16.94 -53.80
N PHE A 23 28.44 -15.84 -53.05
CA PHE A 23 28.63 -15.73 -51.59
C PHE A 23 29.79 -16.47 -50.89
N LEU A 24 30.64 -15.67 -50.23
CA LEU A 24 31.23 -16.04 -48.93
C LEU A 24 31.23 -14.80 -48.02
N LEU A 25 30.07 -14.57 -47.43
CA LEU A 25 29.92 -14.15 -46.04
C LEU A 25 30.35 -15.36 -45.19
N ALA A 26 31.34 -15.22 -44.30
CA ALA A 26 31.43 -15.95 -43.02
C ALA A 26 32.74 -15.62 -42.31
N PHE A 27 32.66 -15.02 -41.12
CA PHE A 27 33.33 -15.55 -39.93
C PHE A 27 32.62 -15.06 -38.67
N LEU A 28 31.60 -15.82 -38.26
CA LEU A 28 31.21 -16.07 -36.88
C LEU A 28 30.95 -17.60 -36.85
N ILE A 29 31.48 -18.36 -35.89
CA ILE A 29 30.79 -18.72 -34.66
C ILE A 29 31.82 -19.12 -33.58
N GLY A 30 31.59 -18.63 -32.36
CA GLY A 30 32.20 -19.15 -31.14
C GLY A 30 31.47 -18.64 -29.89
N VAL A 31 30.47 -19.42 -29.48
CA VAL A 31 29.71 -19.39 -28.21
C VAL A 31 28.43 -18.53 -28.17
N ALA A 32 27.32 -19.26 -28.04
CA ALA A 32 25.97 -18.76 -27.86
C ALA A 32 25.78 -18.11 -26.48
N GLY A 33 25.33 -16.87 -26.48
CA GLY A 33 24.65 -16.21 -25.37
C GLY A 33 23.54 -15.35 -25.97
N LEU A 34 22.31 -15.48 -25.45
CA LEU A 34 21.19 -14.63 -25.80
C LEU A 34 21.54 -13.16 -25.49
N VAL A 35 22.01 -12.42 -26.50
CA VAL A 35 22.12 -10.96 -26.44
C VAL A 35 20.87 -10.40 -27.07
N VAL A 36 19.97 -9.92 -26.22
CA VAL A 36 18.88 -9.02 -26.62
C VAL A 36 19.55 -7.81 -27.27
N GLY A 37 19.50 -7.72 -28.59
CA GLY A 37 19.98 -6.57 -29.33
C GLY A 37 19.19 -5.35 -28.91
N SER A 38 19.80 -4.49 -28.10
CA SER A 38 19.30 -3.13 -27.88
C SER A 38 19.22 -2.44 -29.25
N PRO A 39 18.14 -1.71 -29.57
CA PRO A 39 18.09 -0.96 -30.81
C PRO A 39 19.27 0.01 -30.84
N ALA A 40 20.04 -0.01 -31.92
CA ALA A 40 21.05 1.01 -32.17
C ALA A 40 20.34 2.38 -32.10
N ALA A 41 20.75 3.21 -31.15
CA ALA A 41 20.24 4.56 -30.99
C ALA A 41 20.37 5.31 -32.32
N GLN A 42 19.23 5.66 -32.93
CA GLN A 42 19.21 6.49 -34.12
C GLN A 42 19.68 7.89 -33.72
N ALA A 43 20.74 8.39 -34.37
CA ALA A 43 21.18 9.78 -34.26
C ALA A 43 20.00 10.71 -34.58
N THR A 44 19.59 11.55 -33.62
CA THR A 44 18.46 12.47 -33.81
C THR A 44 19.00 13.81 -34.30
N GLU A 45 18.44 14.35 -35.39
CA GLU A 45 18.70 15.74 -35.75
C GLU A 45 17.99 16.64 -34.73
N VAL A 46 18.69 17.56 -34.07
CA VAL A 46 18.20 18.50 -33.04
C VAL A 46 18.15 19.93 -33.58
N ASP A 47 17.19 20.72 -33.08
CA ASP A 47 17.09 22.14 -33.43
C ASP A 47 18.02 22.95 -32.51
N ALA A 48 19.21 23.30 -33.02
CA ALA A 48 20.25 23.89 -32.19
C ALA A 48 20.70 25.29 -32.62
N ILE A 49 20.65 25.62 -33.91
CA ILE A 49 21.14 26.92 -34.41
C ILE A 49 20.18 28.03 -33.99
N ASP A 50 20.69 29.09 -33.37
CA ASP A 50 19.92 30.32 -33.15
C ASP A 50 19.84 31.10 -34.47
N PRO A 51 18.66 31.17 -35.12
CA PRO A 51 18.50 31.84 -36.42
C PRO A 51 18.88 33.34 -36.34
N GLY A 52 18.64 33.98 -35.19
CA GLY A 52 18.89 35.40 -34.97
C GLY A 52 20.37 35.73 -34.80
N SER A 53 21.22 34.72 -34.59
CA SER A 53 22.67 34.86 -34.40
C SER A 53 23.47 34.83 -35.70
N ILE A 54 22.88 34.39 -36.82
CA ILE A 54 23.62 34.16 -38.06
C ILE A 54 24.11 35.49 -38.65
N ARG A 55 25.42 35.62 -38.89
CA ARG A 55 26.04 36.83 -39.47
C ARG A 55 26.98 36.45 -40.59
N ILE A 56 26.99 37.26 -41.65
CA ILE A 56 27.97 37.18 -42.73
C ILE A 56 28.96 38.32 -42.52
N THR A 57 30.25 38.01 -42.62
CA THR A 57 31.33 38.99 -42.66
C THR A 57 32.27 38.64 -43.80
N ARG A 58 33.00 39.64 -44.30
CA ARG A 58 34.07 39.39 -45.26
C ARG A 58 35.31 38.90 -44.51
N VAL A 59 36.06 37.96 -45.10
CA VAL A 59 37.30 37.44 -44.47
C VAL A 59 38.42 38.47 -44.51
N ASP A 60 38.44 39.31 -45.54
CA ASP A 60 39.32 40.49 -45.61
C ASP A 60 38.60 41.72 -45.04
N GLU A 61 39.32 42.57 -44.31
CA GLU A 61 38.74 43.71 -43.57
C GLU A 61 38.75 45.03 -44.35
N GLU A 62 39.20 45.03 -45.61
CA GLU A 62 39.37 46.26 -46.40
C GLU A 62 38.03 46.84 -46.91
N SER A 63 36.96 46.05 -46.91
CA SER A 63 35.62 46.47 -47.33
C SER A 63 34.54 45.54 -46.79
N SER A 64 33.34 46.05 -46.52
CA SER A 64 32.18 45.21 -46.23
C SER A 64 31.47 44.72 -47.50
N LYS A 65 31.85 45.21 -48.70
CA LYS A 65 31.14 44.85 -49.94
C LYS A 65 31.45 43.43 -50.39
N LEU A 66 30.41 42.71 -50.79
CA LEU A 66 30.50 41.36 -51.33
C LEU A 66 30.33 41.37 -52.85
N TYR A 67 31.24 40.71 -53.55
CA TYR A 67 31.19 40.45 -54.98
C TYR A 67 31.24 38.94 -55.23
N LEU A 68 30.98 38.50 -56.46
CA LEU A 68 31.26 37.13 -56.87
C LEU A 68 32.71 36.75 -56.50
N TRP A 69 32.91 35.53 -56.02
CA TRP A 69 34.17 34.97 -55.50
C TRP A 69 34.70 35.58 -54.20
N THR A 70 33.97 36.48 -53.55
CA THR A 70 34.37 37.03 -52.25
C THR A 70 34.40 35.92 -51.20
N ALA A 71 35.52 35.79 -50.51
CA ALA A 71 35.65 34.92 -49.36
C ALA A 71 34.96 35.55 -48.14
N ILE A 72 34.09 34.79 -47.49
CA ILE A 72 33.27 35.24 -46.36
C ILE A 72 33.42 34.29 -45.18
N ARG A 73 33.06 34.80 -44.01
CA ARG A 73 32.90 34.07 -42.76
C ARG A 73 31.43 34.17 -42.35
N ILE A 74 30.87 33.03 -41.95
CA ILE A 74 29.50 32.90 -41.48
C ILE A 74 29.57 32.50 -40.01
N ASP A 75 29.13 33.37 -39.11
CA ASP A 75 29.10 33.12 -37.67
C ASP A 75 27.68 32.73 -37.23
N ALA A 76 27.55 31.81 -36.27
CA ALA A 76 26.28 31.41 -35.67
C ALA A 76 26.48 30.92 -34.23
N ASN A 77 25.46 31.06 -33.39
CA ASN A 77 25.36 30.44 -32.08
C ASN A 77 24.53 29.16 -32.16
N TRP A 78 24.83 28.21 -31.29
CA TRP A 78 24.10 26.97 -31.18
C TRP A 78 23.83 26.59 -29.72
N ARG A 79 22.70 25.93 -29.45
CA ARG A 79 22.28 25.49 -28.12
C ARG A 79 21.25 24.38 -28.25
N ILE A 80 21.38 23.33 -27.44
CA ILE A 80 20.34 22.30 -27.32
C ILE A 80 19.53 22.49 -26.04
N PRO A 81 18.30 21.96 -25.97
CA PRO A 81 17.52 21.95 -24.73
C PRO A 81 18.25 21.23 -23.58
N ASP A 82 17.96 21.68 -22.36
CA ASP A 82 18.57 21.13 -21.14
C ASP A 82 18.27 19.63 -20.99
N GLY A 83 19.30 18.82 -20.73
CA GLY A 83 19.18 17.40 -20.47
C GLY A 83 18.79 16.54 -21.69
N THR A 84 18.70 17.10 -22.89
CA THR A 84 18.32 16.33 -24.10
C THR A 84 19.51 15.83 -24.91
N GLY A 85 20.72 16.31 -24.62
CA GLY A 85 21.91 15.98 -25.41
C GLY A 85 22.25 14.49 -25.36
N LYS A 86 22.43 13.88 -26.54
CA LYS A 86 22.95 12.52 -26.69
C LYS A 86 24.13 12.49 -27.62
N ALA A 87 25.06 11.58 -27.36
CA ALA A 87 26.14 11.29 -28.30
C ALA A 87 25.55 10.86 -29.65
N GLY A 88 26.03 11.47 -30.73
CA GLY A 88 25.55 11.21 -32.08
C GLY A 88 24.40 12.10 -32.54
N ASP A 89 23.77 12.90 -31.67
CA ASP A 89 22.81 13.91 -32.10
C ASP A 89 23.45 14.88 -33.10
N THR A 90 22.69 15.32 -34.11
CA THR A 90 23.20 16.18 -35.17
C THR A 90 22.44 17.49 -35.25
N PHE A 91 23.07 18.57 -35.69
CA PHE A 91 22.38 19.80 -36.08
C PHE A 91 23.00 20.39 -37.34
N LYS A 92 22.21 21.14 -38.11
CA LYS A 92 22.58 21.58 -39.45
C LYS A 92 22.40 23.07 -39.67
N LEU A 93 23.27 23.64 -40.49
CA LEU A 93 23.18 24.98 -41.05
C LEU A 93 23.23 24.85 -42.58
N GLY A 94 22.08 24.94 -43.23
CA GLY A 94 21.96 24.95 -44.70
C GLY A 94 22.40 26.28 -45.27
N LEU A 95 23.36 26.23 -46.20
CA LEU A 95 23.89 27.39 -46.88
C LEU A 95 23.01 27.74 -48.10
N PRO A 96 22.71 29.03 -48.33
CA PRO A 96 21.97 29.47 -49.51
C PRO A 96 22.76 29.20 -50.79
N GLY A 97 22.08 29.01 -51.92
CA GLY A 97 22.73 28.67 -53.20
C GLY A 97 23.65 29.77 -53.77
N GLU A 98 23.66 30.95 -53.16
CA GLU A 98 24.63 32.02 -53.42
C GLU A 98 26.01 31.76 -52.83
N LEU A 99 26.12 30.85 -51.85
CA LEU A 99 27.31 30.61 -51.06
C LEU A 99 27.74 29.14 -51.15
N ASP A 100 29.04 28.90 -51.31
CA ASP A 100 29.64 27.58 -51.14
C ASP A 100 30.52 27.56 -49.89
N GLY A 101 30.25 26.62 -48.99
CA GLY A 101 31.11 26.31 -47.84
C GLY A 101 32.47 25.77 -48.28
N THR A 102 33.52 26.15 -47.53
CA THR A 102 34.87 25.59 -47.73
C THR A 102 34.89 24.16 -47.19
N VAL A 103 34.94 23.17 -48.08
CA VAL A 103 34.86 21.75 -47.70
C VAL A 103 35.97 21.34 -46.73
N GLY A 104 35.59 20.75 -45.60
CA GLY A 104 36.50 20.28 -44.55
C GLY A 104 35.75 20.02 -43.25
N SER A 105 36.48 19.80 -42.15
CA SER A 105 35.89 19.58 -40.82
C SER A 105 36.60 20.39 -39.72
N PHE A 106 35.89 20.63 -38.62
CA PHE A 106 36.42 21.28 -37.43
C PHE A 106 35.73 20.77 -36.16
N GLU A 107 36.37 20.93 -35.00
CA GLU A 107 35.81 20.55 -33.70
C GLU A 107 35.10 21.71 -33.00
N LEU A 108 34.05 21.39 -32.25
CA LEU A 108 33.43 22.27 -31.26
C LEU A 108 34.22 22.19 -29.95
N LYS A 109 35.23 23.06 -29.80
CA LYS A 109 36.16 23.03 -28.66
C LYS A 109 35.56 23.60 -27.39
N GLY A 110 35.99 23.15 -26.22
CA GLY A 110 35.56 23.69 -24.94
C GLY A 110 35.81 25.19 -24.85
N LYS A 111 34.84 25.92 -24.29
CA LYS A 111 34.97 27.37 -24.03
C LYS A 111 35.84 27.62 -22.79
N ASP A 112 36.49 28.79 -22.72
CA ASP A 112 37.17 29.32 -21.53
C ASP A 112 38.26 28.38 -20.94
N GLY A 113 38.95 27.64 -21.80
CA GLY A 113 40.04 26.74 -21.41
C GLY A 113 39.61 25.32 -21.04
N ASP A 114 38.33 24.98 -21.22
CA ASP A 114 37.84 23.61 -21.14
C ASP A 114 38.56 22.73 -22.19
N PRO A 115 39.30 21.68 -21.79
CA PRO A 115 40.03 20.83 -22.71
C PRO A 115 39.13 19.87 -23.50
N LEU A 116 37.84 19.78 -23.17
CA LEU A 116 36.90 18.89 -23.84
C LEU A 116 36.54 19.39 -25.25
N THR A 117 36.01 18.48 -26.06
CA THR A 117 35.29 18.80 -27.30
C THR A 117 33.83 18.39 -27.14
N TYR A 118 32.91 19.11 -27.77
CA TYR A 118 31.47 18.86 -27.66
C TYR A 118 30.86 18.23 -28.92
N GLY A 119 31.64 18.14 -29.99
CA GLY A 119 31.22 17.55 -31.26
C GLY A 119 32.18 17.92 -32.40
N THR A 120 31.86 17.40 -33.58
CA THR A 120 32.60 17.64 -34.83
C THR A 120 31.65 18.15 -35.89
N CYS A 121 32.05 19.20 -36.62
CA CYS A 121 31.30 19.76 -37.72
C CYS A 121 31.98 19.45 -39.05
N GLU A 122 31.20 18.95 -40.00
CA GLU A 122 31.56 18.74 -41.40
C GLU A 122 30.95 19.85 -42.25
N VAL A 123 31.79 20.53 -43.01
CA VAL A 123 31.40 21.58 -43.95
C VAL A 123 31.37 20.98 -45.35
N ALA A 124 30.21 20.99 -45.98
CA ALA A 124 30.01 20.75 -47.39
C ALA A 124 29.73 22.07 -48.12
N ARG A 125 29.58 22.02 -49.46
CA ARG A 125 29.30 23.24 -50.25
C ARG A 125 27.97 23.90 -49.86
N GLY A 126 26.91 23.11 -49.72
CA GLY A 126 25.56 23.62 -49.43
C GLY A 126 25.11 23.51 -47.97
N GLU A 127 25.90 22.92 -47.07
CA GLU A 127 25.45 22.62 -45.72
C GLU A 127 26.63 22.41 -44.76
N VAL A 128 26.42 22.73 -43.49
CA VAL A 128 27.29 22.36 -42.38
C VAL A 128 26.52 21.42 -41.46
N THR A 129 27.06 20.23 -41.20
CA THR A 129 26.47 19.25 -40.28
C THR A 129 27.39 19.06 -39.08
N CYS A 130 26.89 19.31 -37.88
CA CYS A 130 27.61 19.10 -36.62
C CYS A 130 27.04 17.90 -35.88
N THR A 131 27.92 16.99 -35.45
CA THR A 131 27.58 15.79 -34.67
C THR A 131 28.11 15.95 -33.25
N LEU A 132 27.23 15.90 -32.25
CA LEU A 132 27.56 16.01 -30.84
C LEU A 132 28.20 14.71 -30.33
N ASN A 133 29.13 14.81 -29.38
CA ASN A 133 29.78 13.64 -28.76
C ASN A 133 29.26 13.42 -27.32
N ALA A 134 29.76 12.39 -26.62
CA ALA A 134 29.28 12.04 -25.28
C ALA A 134 29.43 13.15 -24.22
N ASN A 135 30.24 14.20 -24.47
CA ASN A 135 30.40 15.30 -23.53
C ASN A 135 29.17 16.22 -23.44
N VAL A 136 28.11 15.98 -24.21
CA VAL A 136 26.81 16.67 -24.06
C VAL A 136 25.85 15.94 -23.12
N GLU A 137 26.10 14.66 -22.82
CA GLU A 137 25.20 13.82 -22.02
C GLU A 137 25.25 14.22 -20.54
N GLY A 138 24.09 14.19 -19.88
CA GLY A 138 24.01 14.56 -18.46
C GLY A 138 24.43 16.02 -18.19
N LYS A 139 24.20 16.92 -19.15
CA LYS A 139 24.50 18.35 -19.02
C LYS A 139 23.30 19.23 -19.39
N ASN A 140 23.22 20.36 -18.70
CA ASN A 140 22.32 21.46 -19.04
C ASN A 140 23.12 22.60 -19.68
N ASN A 141 22.40 23.57 -20.24
CA ASN A 141 22.98 24.77 -20.85
C ASN A 141 24.03 24.42 -21.93
N VAL A 142 23.80 23.31 -22.64
CA VAL A 142 24.74 22.82 -23.64
C VAL A 142 24.64 23.69 -24.90
N GLY A 143 25.74 24.32 -25.26
CA GLY A 143 25.79 25.21 -26.42
C GLY A 143 27.10 25.98 -26.55
N GLY A 144 27.17 26.80 -27.61
CA GLY A 144 28.33 27.62 -27.91
C GLY A 144 28.15 28.41 -29.20
N SER A 145 29.27 28.59 -29.91
CA SER A 145 29.32 29.35 -31.17
C SER A 145 30.03 28.52 -32.23
N LEU A 146 29.80 28.83 -33.50
CA LEU A 146 30.55 28.29 -34.61
C LEU A 146 30.73 29.37 -35.68
N TRP A 147 31.76 29.19 -36.48
CA TRP A 147 31.97 29.98 -37.68
C TRP A 147 32.42 29.08 -38.83
N VAL A 148 32.02 29.43 -40.04
CA VAL A 148 32.27 28.67 -41.25
C VAL A 148 32.86 29.60 -42.30
N ARG A 149 33.91 29.15 -42.98
CA ARG A 149 34.47 29.85 -44.13
C ARG A 149 33.69 29.46 -45.37
N ALA A 150 33.22 30.43 -46.13
CA ALA A 150 32.48 30.22 -47.37
C ALA A 150 32.94 31.19 -48.45
N GLN A 151 32.44 31.01 -49.66
CA GLN A 151 32.69 31.87 -50.79
C GLN A 151 31.39 32.19 -51.51
N VAL A 152 31.28 33.42 -52.02
CA VAL A 152 30.16 33.80 -52.89
C VAL A 152 30.34 33.19 -54.28
N VAL A 153 29.40 32.36 -54.70
CA VAL A 153 29.46 31.62 -55.98
C VAL A 153 28.34 31.98 -56.95
N LYS A 154 27.37 32.79 -56.53
CA LYS A 154 26.28 33.26 -57.38
C LYS A 154 25.99 34.74 -57.14
N ARG A 155 25.59 35.42 -58.22
CA ARG A 155 25.04 36.77 -58.16
C ARG A 155 23.59 36.75 -57.67
N THR A 156 23.16 37.83 -57.06
CA THR A 156 21.77 38.03 -56.64
C THR A 156 21.45 39.52 -56.61
N ASP A 157 20.18 39.88 -56.75
CA ASP A 157 19.70 41.25 -56.53
C ASP A 157 19.11 41.44 -55.11
N ALA A 158 19.05 40.37 -54.32
CA ALA A 158 18.54 40.39 -52.95
C ALA A 158 19.48 41.12 -51.99
N ASP A 159 18.93 41.78 -50.98
CA ASP A 159 19.65 42.42 -49.88
C ASP A 159 19.79 41.52 -48.64
N LYS A 160 19.19 40.32 -48.69
CA LYS A 160 19.28 39.26 -47.69
C LYS A 160 19.46 37.89 -48.35
N LEU A 161 20.08 36.97 -47.63
CA LEU A 161 20.20 35.57 -48.01
C LEU A 161 19.43 34.69 -47.03
N THR A 162 18.71 33.70 -47.57
CA THR A 162 17.89 32.77 -46.77
C THR A 162 18.69 31.52 -46.41
N PHE A 163 19.06 31.38 -45.13
CA PHE A 163 19.63 30.14 -44.59
C PHE A 163 18.49 29.19 -44.21
N VAL A 164 18.67 27.90 -44.50
CA VAL A 164 17.68 26.86 -44.18
C VAL A 164 18.21 26.03 -43.02
N LEU A 165 17.45 25.98 -41.93
CA LEU A 165 17.76 25.20 -40.74
C LEU A 165 16.86 23.95 -40.69
N ARG A 166 16.94 23.21 -39.59
CA ARG A 166 16.10 22.04 -39.33
C ARG A 166 14.61 22.36 -39.52
N ASN A 167 13.84 21.38 -39.99
CA ASN A 167 12.40 21.47 -40.23
C ASN A 167 11.97 22.58 -41.21
N GLY A 168 12.90 23.09 -42.03
CA GLY A 168 12.62 24.15 -43.00
C GLY A 168 12.48 25.55 -42.39
N VAL A 169 12.91 25.75 -41.14
CA VAL A 169 13.00 27.09 -40.54
C VAL A 169 13.96 27.94 -41.38
N LYS A 170 13.51 29.13 -41.77
CA LYS A 170 14.28 30.05 -42.61
C LYS A 170 14.81 31.21 -41.79
N ALA A 171 16.11 31.49 -41.92
CA ALA A 171 16.74 32.66 -41.34
C ALA A 171 17.13 33.64 -42.45
N GLU A 172 16.55 34.85 -42.41
CA GLU A 172 16.83 35.92 -43.37
C GLU A 172 18.00 36.77 -42.89
N VAL A 173 19.17 36.58 -43.50
CA VAL A 173 20.42 37.21 -43.07
C VAL A 173 20.77 38.36 -44.00
N PRO A 174 20.85 39.61 -43.52
CA PRO A 174 21.17 40.76 -44.36
C PRO A 174 22.62 40.71 -44.86
N LEU A 175 22.83 41.22 -46.07
CA LEU A 175 24.18 41.42 -46.59
C LEU A 175 24.93 42.47 -45.75
N PRO A 176 26.26 42.32 -45.56
CA PRO A 176 27.05 43.22 -44.73
C PRO A 176 26.97 44.67 -45.21
N GLY A 177 26.97 45.62 -44.25
CA GLY A 177 26.95 47.06 -44.56
C GLY A 177 25.68 47.55 -45.26
N GLY A 178 24.57 46.80 -45.22
CA GLY A 178 23.32 47.17 -45.89
C GLY A 178 23.37 47.09 -47.42
N GLN A 179 24.30 46.30 -47.95
CA GLN A 179 24.46 46.10 -49.39
C GLN A 179 23.18 45.53 -50.02
N LYS A 180 22.88 45.97 -51.24
CA LYS A 180 21.80 45.43 -52.07
C LYS A 180 22.39 44.65 -53.25
N GLY A 181 22.08 43.37 -53.31
CA GLY A 181 22.57 42.46 -54.34
C GLY A 181 24.06 42.16 -54.25
N ILE A 182 24.49 41.12 -54.96
CA ILE A 182 25.89 40.73 -55.15
C ILE A 182 26.13 40.69 -56.66
N GLY A 183 27.02 41.56 -57.13
CA GLY A 183 27.43 41.67 -58.54
C GLY A 183 28.86 41.21 -58.79
N TYR A 184 29.34 41.48 -60.02
CA TYR A 184 30.75 41.28 -60.37
C TYR A 184 31.66 42.28 -59.66
N ASN A 185 32.87 41.85 -59.30
CA ASN A 185 33.89 42.77 -58.82
C ASN A 185 34.30 43.69 -59.98
N PRO A 186 34.15 45.02 -59.87
CA PRO A 186 34.50 45.95 -60.93
C PRO A 186 36.02 46.11 -61.13
N THR A 187 36.83 45.60 -60.18
CA THR A 187 38.29 45.75 -60.20
C THR A 187 38.91 44.78 -61.19
N LEU A 188 39.59 45.33 -62.19
CA LEU A 188 40.29 44.57 -63.22
C LEU A 188 41.80 44.51 -62.97
N PRO A 189 42.47 43.44 -63.43
CA PRO A 189 43.91 43.31 -63.25
C PRO A 189 44.68 44.30 -64.12
N THR A 190 45.50 45.14 -63.49
CA THR A 190 46.32 46.16 -64.17
C THR A 190 47.82 45.83 -64.15
N VAL A 191 48.22 44.79 -63.43
CA VAL A 191 49.60 44.31 -63.32
C VAL A 191 49.65 42.81 -63.58
N THR A 192 50.80 42.32 -64.05
CA THR A 192 51.06 40.87 -64.09
C THR A 192 51.16 40.35 -62.66
N PHE A 193 50.48 39.26 -62.33
CA PHE A 193 50.60 38.62 -61.00
C PHE A 193 50.41 37.12 -61.08
N LYS A 194 50.74 36.46 -59.97
CA LYS A 194 50.50 35.04 -59.75
C LYS A 194 49.66 34.89 -58.49
N SER A 195 48.73 33.94 -58.49
CA SER A 195 47.92 33.57 -57.32
C SER A 195 47.82 32.05 -57.21
N GLY A 196 47.48 31.56 -56.02
CA GLY A 196 47.23 30.14 -55.81
C GLY A 196 46.19 29.89 -54.73
N TRP A 197 45.41 28.83 -54.89
CA TRP A 197 44.36 28.41 -53.96
C TRP A 197 44.13 26.90 -54.04
N PHE A 198 43.38 26.37 -53.09
CA PHE A 198 42.98 24.96 -53.08
C PHE A 198 41.58 24.88 -53.68
N PRO A 199 41.37 24.07 -54.73
CA PRO A 199 40.02 23.78 -55.20
C PRO A 199 39.28 23.00 -54.09
N GLY A 200 38.04 23.41 -53.78
CA GLY A 200 37.30 22.89 -52.64
C GLY A 200 36.83 21.43 -52.77
N ASP A 201 36.81 20.87 -53.98
CA ASP A 201 36.40 19.49 -54.26
C ASP A 201 37.57 18.49 -54.18
N ASP A 202 38.70 18.81 -54.81
CA ASP A 202 39.89 17.97 -54.82
C ASP A 202 40.84 18.37 -53.69
N GLN A 203 40.75 17.64 -52.59
CA GLN A 203 41.57 17.86 -51.39
C GLN A 203 43.07 17.54 -51.58
N THR A 204 43.48 17.08 -52.76
CA THR A 204 44.88 16.80 -53.13
C THR A 204 45.46 17.82 -54.10
N ALA A 205 44.64 18.73 -54.64
CA ALA A 205 45.06 19.64 -55.69
C ALA A 205 45.41 21.04 -55.16
N ILE A 206 46.32 21.71 -55.87
CA ILE A 206 46.65 23.12 -55.71
C ILE A 206 46.48 23.76 -57.08
N HIS A 207 45.69 24.82 -57.14
CA HIS A 207 45.49 25.61 -58.35
C HIS A 207 46.43 26.81 -58.32
N TRP A 208 47.15 27.02 -59.41
CA TRP A 208 48.02 28.16 -59.65
C TRP A 208 47.54 28.90 -60.89
N ARG A 209 47.41 30.22 -60.77
CA ARG A 209 47.04 31.10 -61.87
C ARG A 209 48.10 32.17 -62.07
N ILE A 210 48.51 32.39 -63.30
CA ILE A 210 49.31 33.54 -63.71
C ILE A 210 48.44 34.38 -64.62
N VAL A 211 48.32 35.66 -64.30
CA VAL A 211 47.50 36.62 -65.04
C VAL A 211 48.43 37.67 -65.63
N VAL A 212 48.34 37.85 -66.94
CA VAL A 212 49.10 38.85 -67.69
C VAL A 212 48.10 39.76 -68.40
N PRO A 213 47.87 40.99 -67.92
CA PRO A 213 47.07 41.97 -68.64
C PRO A 213 47.70 42.26 -70.00
N GLY A 214 46.90 42.29 -71.06
CA GLY A 214 47.38 42.53 -72.42
C GLY A 214 48.11 43.86 -72.56
N SER A 215 47.72 44.87 -71.78
CA SER A 215 48.41 46.17 -71.69
C SER A 215 49.87 46.07 -71.24
N LYS A 216 50.28 44.97 -70.59
CA LYS A 216 51.68 44.71 -70.18
C LYS A 216 52.54 44.04 -71.24
N VAL A 217 51.92 43.53 -72.31
CA VAL A 217 52.59 42.81 -73.40
C VAL A 217 52.22 43.37 -74.79
N ALA A 218 51.53 44.51 -74.86
CA ALA A 218 51.09 45.11 -76.11
C ALA A 218 52.23 45.70 -76.98
N ASP A 219 53.45 45.71 -76.46
CA ASP A 219 54.68 46.16 -77.13
C ASP A 219 55.36 45.04 -77.95
N ARG A 220 54.92 43.79 -77.81
CA ARG A 220 55.56 42.61 -78.40
C ARG A 220 54.56 41.63 -79.00
N SER A 221 55.05 40.74 -79.85
CA SER A 221 54.27 39.69 -80.51
C SER A 221 54.48 38.30 -79.92
N ARG A 222 55.39 38.15 -78.95
CA ARG A 222 55.70 36.87 -78.29
C ARG A 222 55.94 37.08 -76.81
N MET A 223 55.42 36.18 -75.98
CA MET A 223 55.73 36.11 -74.55
C MET A 223 56.00 34.67 -74.12
N THR A 224 56.82 34.50 -73.09
CA THR A 224 57.19 33.21 -72.51
C THR A 224 56.84 33.17 -71.04
N ILE A 225 56.04 32.21 -70.63
CA ILE A 225 55.72 31.94 -69.23
C ILE A 225 56.45 30.66 -68.83
N THR A 226 57.32 30.74 -67.83
CA THR A 226 58.01 29.59 -67.24
C THR A 226 57.62 29.46 -65.78
N ASP A 227 56.94 28.38 -65.41
CA ASP A 227 56.53 28.09 -64.05
C ASP A 227 57.38 26.94 -63.48
N THR A 228 57.99 27.16 -62.31
CA THR A 228 58.69 26.12 -61.55
C THR A 228 57.86 25.76 -60.33
N TYR A 229 57.08 24.69 -60.45
CA TYR A 229 56.14 24.24 -59.43
C TYR A 229 56.76 23.32 -58.38
N ARG A 230 58.09 23.19 -58.38
CA ARG A 230 58.84 22.52 -57.31
C ARG A 230 58.55 23.17 -55.97
N VAL A 231 58.25 22.33 -54.97
CA VAL A 231 58.20 22.69 -53.56
C VAL A 231 59.11 21.72 -52.81
N GLU A 232 60.11 22.25 -52.12
CA GLU A 232 61.06 21.42 -51.37
C GLU A 232 60.35 20.53 -50.35
N GLY A 233 60.77 19.27 -50.24
CA GLY A 233 60.18 18.29 -49.33
C GLY A 233 58.79 17.77 -49.73
N THR A 234 58.18 18.22 -50.83
CA THR A 234 56.91 17.69 -51.33
C THR A 234 56.99 17.26 -52.78
N LYS A 235 56.53 16.04 -53.08
CA LYS A 235 56.37 15.57 -54.45
C LYS A 235 55.05 16.10 -55.02
N LEU A 236 55.16 16.88 -56.09
CA LEU A 236 54.02 17.45 -56.82
C LEU A 236 54.00 16.91 -58.24
N THR A 237 52.83 16.47 -58.70
CA THR A 237 52.59 16.04 -60.08
C THR A 237 51.67 17.01 -60.80
N LEU A 238 51.89 17.22 -62.10
CA LEU A 238 51.00 18.05 -62.90
C LEU A 238 49.69 17.28 -63.12
N ALA A 239 48.55 17.92 -62.86
CA ALA A 239 47.25 17.26 -63.06
C ALA A 239 46.98 17.04 -64.56
N GLU A 240 46.28 15.95 -64.89
CA GLU A 240 45.86 15.66 -66.26
C GLU A 240 45.08 16.85 -66.86
N GLY A 241 45.38 17.20 -68.12
CA GLY A 241 44.77 18.34 -68.80
C GLY A 241 45.20 19.73 -68.29
N SER A 242 46.25 19.82 -67.47
CA SER A 242 46.89 21.08 -67.07
C SER A 242 48.28 21.24 -67.72
N PRO A 243 48.78 22.48 -67.89
CA PRO A 243 48.06 23.75 -67.75
C PRO A 243 47.05 24.03 -68.87
N ASN A 244 46.08 24.89 -68.59
CA ASN A 244 45.17 25.50 -69.56
C ASN A 244 45.58 26.96 -69.79
N ILE A 245 45.83 27.32 -71.04
CA ILE A 245 46.21 28.67 -71.44
C ILE A 245 45.12 29.25 -72.33
N TYR A 246 44.67 30.46 -72.00
CA TYR A 246 43.61 31.14 -72.70
C TYR A 246 43.71 32.65 -72.51
N TRP A 247 42.92 33.40 -73.26
CA TRP A 247 42.68 34.81 -72.99
C TRP A 247 41.20 35.10 -72.82
N ILE A 248 40.90 36.20 -72.14
CA ILE A 248 39.54 36.72 -71.95
C ILE A 248 39.49 38.22 -72.28
N PRO A 249 38.34 38.78 -72.66
CA PRO A 249 38.14 40.22 -72.68
C PRO A 249 38.40 40.84 -71.30
N ASN A 250 39.02 42.02 -71.28
CA ASN A 250 39.31 42.77 -70.06
C ASN A 250 38.06 43.54 -69.58
N THR A 251 37.05 42.79 -69.12
CA THR A 251 35.77 43.33 -68.61
C THR A 251 35.44 42.71 -67.25
N PRO A 252 34.67 43.40 -66.38
CA PRO A 252 34.31 42.85 -65.07
C PRO A 252 33.62 41.50 -65.16
N GLU A 253 32.71 41.34 -66.12
CA GLU A 253 32.04 40.06 -66.38
C GLU A 253 33.05 38.95 -66.69
N CYS A 254 33.89 39.13 -67.70
CA CYS A 254 34.80 38.07 -68.12
C CYS A 254 35.91 37.79 -67.10
N TRP A 255 36.31 38.79 -66.32
CA TRP A 255 37.26 38.58 -65.23
C TRP A 255 36.68 37.72 -64.10
N ASN A 256 35.41 37.93 -63.76
CA ASN A 256 34.74 37.15 -62.73
C ASN A 256 34.25 35.79 -63.29
N GLU A 257 33.97 35.66 -64.59
CA GLU A 257 33.44 34.46 -65.23
C GLU A 257 34.39 33.95 -66.32
N THR A 258 35.63 33.62 -65.96
CA THR A 258 36.73 33.35 -66.91
C THR A 258 36.48 32.18 -67.85
N TYR A 259 35.56 31.28 -67.51
CA TYR A 259 35.20 30.10 -68.30
C TYR A 259 33.86 30.24 -69.03
N ALA A 260 33.16 31.38 -68.90
CA ALA A 260 31.94 31.62 -69.67
C ALA A 260 32.26 31.51 -71.17
N PRO A 261 31.40 30.85 -71.98
CA PRO A 261 31.67 30.66 -73.41
C PRO A 261 31.90 31.96 -74.20
N SER A 262 31.29 33.07 -73.77
CA SER A 262 31.47 34.40 -74.35
C SER A 262 32.80 35.08 -73.98
N CYS A 263 33.47 34.58 -72.94
CA CYS A 263 34.70 35.16 -72.40
C CYS A 263 35.93 34.30 -72.70
N LEU A 264 35.79 32.98 -72.69
CA LEU A 264 36.90 32.05 -72.80
C LEU A 264 37.37 31.89 -74.25
N HIS A 265 38.59 32.33 -74.53
CA HIS A 265 39.26 32.07 -75.81
C HIS A 265 40.52 31.22 -75.59
N LYS A 266 40.40 29.91 -75.82
CA LYS A 266 41.51 28.96 -75.68
C LYS A 266 42.65 29.29 -76.64
N ILE A 267 43.88 29.06 -76.18
CA ILE A 267 45.09 29.19 -76.99
C ILE A 267 45.73 27.80 -77.11
N ASP A 268 45.85 27.32 -78.33
CA ASP A 268 46.56 26.08 -78.69
C ASP A 268 47.51 26.32 -79.88
N ASN A 269 48.11 25.25 -80.41
CA ASN A 269 49.05 25.34 -81.52
C ASN A 269 48.43 25.82 -82.85
N SER A 270 47.10 25.70 -83.01
CA SER A 270 46.35 26.06 -84.22
C SER A 270 45.81 27.49 -84.20
N THR A 271 45.63 28.06 -83.00
CA THR A 271 45.09 29.42 -82.81
C THR A 271 46.09 30.54 -83.17
N THR A 272 45.60 31.79 -83.18
CA THR A 272 46.44 33.00 -83.22
C THR A 272 45.97 33.95 -82.11
N PRO A 273 46.76 34.21 -81.07
CA PRO A 273 48.12 33.68 -80.84
C PRO A 273 48.17 32.15 -80.72
N SER A 274 49.29 31.55 -81.08
CA SER A 274 49.56 30.11 -80.98
C SER A 274 50.36 29.77 -79.72
N LEU A 275 50.16 28.57 -79.19
CA LEU A 275 50.86 28.04 -78.00
C LEU A 275 51.87 26.95 -78.36
N THR A 276 53.07 27.03 -77.79
CA THR A 276 54.00 25.89 -77.63
C THR A 276 54.20 25.61 -76.15
N LEU A 277 53.90 24.39 -75.72
CA LEU A 277 53.98 23.96 -74.33
C LEU A 277 55.05 22.87 -74.17
N THR A 278 55.93 23.02 -73.18
CA THR A 278 56.94 22.02 -72.82
C THR A 278 56.93 21.79 -71.31
N HIS A 279 57.09 20.53 -70.89
CA HIS A 279 57.08 20.13 -69.48
C HIS A 279 58.28 19.23 -69.19
N ASP A 280 59.07 19.62 -68.20
CA ASP A 280 60.17 18.83 -67.66
C ASP A 280 59.74 18.33 -66.27
N GLU A 281 59.27 17.08 -66.22
CA GLU A 281 58.80 16.44 -64.98
C GLU A 281 59.91 16.30 -63.94
N GLY A 282 61.13 15.95 -64.37
CA GLY A 282 62.28 15.80 -63.47
C GLY A 282 62.68 17.11 -62.79
N LYS A 283 62.48 18.24 -63.49
CA LYS A 283 62.72 19.57 -62.93
C LYS A 283 61.49 20.23 -62.31
N ASN A 284 60.29 19.68 -62.50
CA ASN A 284 59.00 20.31 -62.14
C ASN A 284 58.85 21.70 -62.77
N VAL A 285 59.15 21.79 -64.07
CA VAL A 285 59.10 23.05 -64.83
C VAL A 285 58.13 22.92 -65.99
N VAL A 286 57.20 23.86 -66.11
CA VAL A 286 56.33 24.01 -67.28
C VAL A 286 56.67 25.32 -67.97
N LYS A 287 56.83 25.29 -69.29
CA LYS A 287 57.10 26.48 -70.11
C LYS A 287 56.07 26.57 -71.23
N ALA A 288 55.39 27.72 -71.29
CA ALA A 288 54.45 28.10 -72.34
C ALA A 288 55.03 29.27 -73.14
N VAL A 289 55.17 29.10 -74.45
CA VAL A 289 55.51 30.18 -75.38
C VAL A 289 54.26 30.53 -76.16
N ILE A 290 53.83 31.78 -76.05
CA ILE A 290 52.63 32.30 -76.71
C ILE A 290 53.12 33.26 -77.80
N ASP A 291 52.80 32.94 -79.06
CA ASP A 291 53.27 33.66 -80.25
C ASP A 291 52.09 34.17 -81.07
N ASN A 292 51.98 35.48 -81.21
CA ASN A 292 50.95 36.16 -81.98
C ASN A 292 51.34 36.42 -83.45
N LYS A 293 52.26 35.59 -83.98
CA LYS A 293 52.64 35.51 -85.40
C LYS A 293 53.08 36.86 -85.97
N GLY A 294 53.88 37.60 -85.20
CA GLY A 294 54.43 38.90 -85.58
C GLY A 294 53.50 40.10 -85.33
N GLN A 295 52.26 39.89 -84.89
CA GLN A 295 51.36 40.96 -84.46
C GLN A 295 51.51 41.24 -82.97
N ASN A 296 51.47 42.51 -82.55
CA ASN A 296 51.49 42.83 -81.12
C ASN A 296 50.23 42.34 -80.38
N PHE A 297 50.37 42.00 -79.10
CA PHE A 297 49.22 41.61 -78.29
C PHE A 297 48.24 42.77 -78.06
N GLN A 298 46.95 42.45 -77.94
CA GLN A 298 45.91 43.46 -77.74
C GLN A 298 45.77 43.83 -76.26
N SER A 299 45.64 45.12 -75.95
CA SER A 299 45.62 45.64 -74.58
C SER A 299 44.30 45.39 -73.83
N ASP A 300 43.23 45.12 -74.56
CA ASP A 300 41.88 44.83 -74.07
C ASP A 300 41.67 43.34 -73.71
N ARG A 301 42.74 42.54 -73.72
CA ARG A 301 42.73 41.13 -73.33
C ARG A 301 43.41 40.92 -71.98
N ILE A 302 43.04 39.85 -71.29
CA ILE A 302 43.78 39.30 -70.15
C ILE A 302 44.20 37.88 -70.54
N PHE A 303 45.50 37.61 -70.53
CA PHE A 303 46.03 36.27 -70.76
C PHE A 303 46.15 35.53 -69.43
N ILE A 304 45.68 34.29 -69.40
CA ILE A 304 45.61 33.47 -68.20
C ILE A 304 46.32 32.13 -68.46
N PHE A 305 47.22 31.79 -67.55
CA PHE A 305 47.83 30.47 -67.44
C PHE A 305 47.30 29.84 -66.14
N ASP A 306 46.47 28.81 -66.27
CA ASP A 306 45.92 28.04 -65.16
C ASP A 306 46.58 26.67 -65.09
N MET A 307 47.09 26.31 -63.92
CA MET A 307 47.79 25.06 -63.70
C MET A 307 47.32 24.42 -62.41
N ARG A 308 46.97 23.14 -62.46
CA ARG A 308 46.72 22.33 -61.26
C ARG A 308 47.86 21.36 -61.05
N VAL A 309 48.34 21.29 -59.81
CA VAL A 309 49.30 20.27 -59.36
C VAL A 309 48.68 19.45 -58.23
N LYS A 310 49.07 18.19 -58.10
CA LYS A 310 48.56 17.25 -57.10
C LYS A 310 49.65 16.79 -56.14
N THR A 311 49.27 16.56 -54.89
CA THR A 311 50.06 15.87 -53.87
C THR A 311 49.73 14.38 -53.85
N GLU A 312 50.60 13.56 -53.24
CA GLU A 312 50.36 12.11 -53.09
C GLU A 312 49.27 11.77 -52.06
N GLY A 313 48.82 12.74 -51.28
CA GLY A 313 47.75 12.59 -50.29
C GLY A 313 47.02 13.90 -50.00
N THR A 314 46.04 13.85 -49.11
CA THR A 314 45.20 14.99 -48.72
C THR A 314 46.02 16.12 -48.11
N ILE A 315 45.71 17.36 -48.48
CA ILE A 315 46.41 18.53 -47.98
C ILE A 315 45.75 18.99 -46.67
N ALA A 316 46.51 18.94 -45.57
CA ALA A 316 46.03 19.35 -44.26
C ALA A 316 45.74 20.87 -44.19
N PRO A 317 44.70 21.30 -43.44
CA PRO A 317 44.53 22.70 -43.08
C PRO A 317 45.79 23.28 -42.41
N GLY A 318 46.11 24.53 -42.73
CA GLY A 318 47.34 25.23 -42.32
C GLY A 318 48.52 25.03 -43.27
N ALA A 319 48.49 24.03 -44.16
CA ALA A 319 49.57 23.81 -45.13
C ALA A 319 49.74 25.00 -46.07
N GLN A 320 51.00 25.30 -46.40
CA GLN A 320 51.38 26.40 -47.28
C GLN A 320 52.27 25.90 -48.41
N TYR A 321 51.97 26.33 -49.62
CA TYR A 321 52.76 26.03 -50.81
C TYR A 321 53.14 27.33 -51.47
N THR A 322 54.41 27.48 -51.83
CA THR A 322 54.90 28.66 -52.55
C THR A 322 55.38 28.25 -53.93
N ASN A 323 54.95 28.98 -54.95
CA ASN A 323 55.28 28.68 -56.33
C ASN A 323 55.71 29.94 -57.07
N LYS A 324 56.73 29.79 -57.93
CA LYS A 324 57.36 30.87 -58.67
C LYS A 324 57.17 30.65 -60.16
N ALA A 325 56.82 31.73 -60.85
CA ALA A 325 56.80 31.78 -62.30
C ALA A 325 57.57 33.00 -62.80
N THR A 326 58.03 32.92 -64.04
CA THR A 326 58.66 34.04 -64.76
C THR A 326 57.87 34.29 -66.02
N VAL A 327 57.42 35.52 -66.21
CA VAL A 327 56.80 36.00 -67.45
C VAL A 327 57.84 36.85 -68.16
N ASP A 328 58.40 36.33 -69.25
CA ASP A 328 59.60 36.80 -69.92
C ASP A 328 60.79 36.92 -68.94
N ALA A 329 61.04 38.12 -68.41
CA ALA A 329 62.08 38.39 -67.41
C ALA A 329 61.51 38.74 -66.02
N GLU A 330 60.18 38.91 -65.90
CA GLU A 330 59.55 39.32 -64.66
C GLU A 330 59.15 38.11 -63.82
N GLN A 331 59.79 37.96 -62.66
CA GLN A 331 59.45 36.91 -61.71
C GLN A 331 58.21 37.29 -60.89
N ARG A 332 57.35 36.30 -60.64
CA ARG A 332 56.18 36.36 -59.78
C ARG A 332 56.15 35.17 -58.85
N THR A 333 55.83 35.44 -57.59
CA THR A 333 55.72 34.44 -56.54
C THR A 333 54.32 34.53 -55.94
N ALA A 334 53.74 33.38 -55.60
CA ALA A 334 52.50 33.30 -54.86
C ALA A 334 52.58 32.19 -53.81
N THR A 335 51.87 32.39 -52.70
CA THR A 335 51.73 31.41 -51.64
C THR A 335 50.25 31.06 -51.50
N ALA A 336 49.94 29.77 -51.57
CA ALA A 336 48.61 29.22 -51.33
C ALA A 336 48.57 28.65 -49.90
N VAL A 337 47.61 29.11 -49.09
CA VAL A 337 47.40 28.63 -47.71
C VAL A 337 46.08 27.85 -47.62
N LYS A 338 46.13 26.59 -47.16
CA LYS A 338 44.94 25.77 -46.97
C LYS A 338 44.26 26.25 -45.69
N ASN A 339 43.22 27.05 -45.85
CA ASN A 339 42.51 27.59 -44.69
C ASN A 339 41.64 26.50 -44.05
N VAL A 340 41.39 26.64 -42.75
CA VAL A 340 40.40 25.81 -42.05
C VAL A 340 39.01 26.09 -42.61
N SER A 341 38.14 25.08 -42.60
CA SER A 341 36.74 25.19 -43.06
C SER A 341 35.87 25.96 -42.07
N GLY A 342 36.28 26.03 -40.80
CA GLY A 342 35.56 26.71 -39.74
C GLY A 342 36.20 26.47 -38.38
N GLY A 343 35.45 26.81 -37.34
CA GLY A 343 35.78 26.52 -35.94
C GLY A 343 34.57 26.75 -35.06
N GLY A 344 34.54 26.14 -33.87
CA GLY A 344 33.45 26.39 -32.94
C GLY A 344 33.81 26.10 -31.50
N THR A 345 32.91 26.49 -30.62
CA THR A 345 33.00 26.30 -29.18
C THR A 345 31.80 25.53 -28.66
N GLY A 346 31.98 24.84 -27.53
CA GLY A 346 30.92 24.19 -26.76
C GLY A 346 31.17 24.33 -25.26
N SER A 347 30.10 24.23 -24.50
CA SER A 347 30.10 24.25 -23.03
C SER A 347 28.86 23.53 -22.54
N GLY A 348 28.83 23.14 -21.26
CA GLY A 348 27.66 22.54 -20.64
C GLY A 348 27.89 22.31 -19.15
N ASP A 349 26.87 22.58 -18.34
CA ASP A 349 26.89 22.45 -16.89
C ASP A 349 26.53 20.99 -16.53
N THR A 350 27.40 20.27 -15.83
CA THR A 350 27.08 18.89 -15.36
C THR A 350 25.90 18.89 -14.40
N VAL A 351 24.98 17.95 -14.59
CA VAL A 351 23.85 17.71 -13.70
C VAL A 351 23.87 16.29 -13.13
N GLY A 352 23.30 16.11 -11.96
CA GLY A 352 22.98 14.80 -11.38
C GLY A 352 21.48 14.62 -11.21
N HIS A 353 21.10 13.53 -10.58
CA HIS A 353 19.71 13.14 -10.32
C HIS A 353 19.55 12.78 -8.85
N LEU A 354 18.32 12.88 -8.36
CA LEU A 354 17.95 12.39 -7.03
C LEU A 354 16.77 11.45 -7.20
N ALA A 355 16.85 10.24 -6.63
CA ALA A 355 15.78 9.26 -6.69
C ALA A 355 15.31 8.90 -5.28
N VAL A 356 14.02 9.07 -5.00
CA VAL A 356 13.41 8.80 -3.70
C VAL A 356 12.63 7.49 -3.78
N LYS A 357 12.85 6.57 -2.84
CA LYS A 357 12.01 5.38 -2.64
C LYS A 357 11.35 5.43 -1.27
N LYS A 358 10.12 4.94 -1.18
CA LYS A 358 9.38 4.87 0.09
C LYS A 358 9.52 3.49 0.73
N THR A 359 9.55 3.47 2.04
CA THR A 359 9.33 2.27 2.85
C THR A 359 8.41 2.63 4.01
N VAL A 360 7.52 1.71 4.39
CA VAL A 360 6.64 1.87 5.55
C VAL A 360 6.86 0.68 6.48
N VAL A 361 7.07 0.98 7.77
CA VAL A 361 7.36 0.00 8.81
C VAL A 361 6.38 0.15 9.98
N GLY A 362 6.24 -0.87 10.82
CA GLY A 362 5.31 -0.83 11.97
C GLY A 362 3.84 -1.09 11.61
N GLY A 363 3.52 -1.29 10.33
CA GLY A 363 2.17 -1.62 9.85
C GLY A 363 2.16 -2.06 8.40
N GLN A 364 0.99 -2.51 7.91
CA GLN A 364 0.79 -2.83 6.49
C GLN A 364 0.03 -1.70 5.81
N VAL A 365 0.56 -1.23 4.68
CA VAL A 365 -0.08 -0.24 3.81
C VAL A 365 -0.14 -0.77 2.39
N SER A 366 -1.13 -0.33 1.61
CA SER A 366 -1.18 -0.67 0.20
C SER A 366 0.04 -0.10 -0.52
N GLY A 367 0.66 -0.89 -1.41
CA GLY A 367 1.75 -0.42 -2.28
C GLY A 367 1.37 0.78 -3.15
N ASP A 368 0.07 0.92 -3.48
CA ASP A 368 -0.46 2.04 -4.27
C ASP A 368 -0.59 3.36 -3.48
N THR A 369 -0.38 3.33 -2.16
CA THR A 369 -0.44 4.53 -1.32
C THR A 369 0.67 5.49 -1.73
N THR A 370 0.28 6.73 -2.06
CA THR A 370 1.18 7.77 -2.54
C THR A 370 1.48 8.78 -1.44
N TYR A 371 2.76 9.08 -1.26
CA TYR A 371 3.30 10.05 -0.30
C TYR A 371 3.87 11.23 -1.10
N PRO A 372 3.21 12.40 -1.08
CA PRO A 372 3.70 13.56 -1.79
C PRO A 372 4.97 14.10 -1.12
N VAL A 373 6.06 14.20 -1.87
CA VAL A 373 7.33 14.77 -1.40
C VAL A 373 7.60 16.05 -2.16
N ALA A 374 7.39 17.18 -1.51
CA ALA A 374 7.78 18.47 -2.08
C ALA A 374 9.31 18.56 -2.16
N TRP A 375 9.82 19.18 -3.22
CA TRP A 375 11.24 19.44 -3.36
C TRP A 375 11.48 20.90 -3.73
N SER A 376 12.61 21.45 -3.28
CA SER A 376 13.05 22.78 -3.69
C SER A 376 14.57 22.94 -3.65
N TYR A 377 15.10 23.82 -4.51
CA TYR A 377 16.51 24.23 -4.49
C TYR A 377 16.72 25.60 -5.13
N GLN A 378 17.87 26.21 -4.85
CA GLN A 378 18.30 27.46 -5.49
C GLN A 378 19.21 27.17 -6.68
N TYR A 379 18.95 27.81 -7.82
CA TYR A 379 19.84 27.78 -8.97
C TYR A 379 19.95 29.16 -9.61
N LYS A 380 21.18 29.69 -9.68
CA LYS A 380 21.49 31.03 -10.24
C LYS A 380 20.58 32.15 -9.67
N GLY A 381 20.27 32.07 -8.37
CA GLY A 381 19.45 33.06 -7.65
C GLY A 381 17.93 32.91 -7.84
N GLN A 382 17.47 31.83 -8.49
CA GLN A 382 16.05 31.50 -8.62
C GLN A 382 15.71 30.21 -7.88
N THR A 383 14.60 30.23 -7.15
CA THR A 383 14.03 29.04 -6.52
C THR A 383 13.38 28.16 -7.58
N ARG A 384 13.75 26.88 -7.62
CA ARG A 384 13.04 25.83 -8.35
C ARG A 384 12.37 24.91 -7.34
N SER A 385 11.13 24.49 -7.62
CA SER A 385 10.36 23.63 -6.72
C SER A 385 9.35 22.77 -7.47
N GLY A 386 8.92 21.69 -6.85
CA GLY A 386 7.88 20.81 -7.36
C GLY A 386 7.54 19.72 -6.35
N GLU A 387 6.96 18.62 -6.81
CA GLU A 387 6.54 17.50 -5.97
C GLU A 387 6.84 16.16 -6.67
N LEU A 388 7.22 15.15 -5.89
CA LEU A 388 7.35 13.75 -6.31
C LEU A 388 6.22 12.93 -5.69
N ALA A 389 5.61 12.04 -6.46
CA ALA A 389 4.54 11.17 -6.00
C ALA A 389 5.08 9.78 -5.62
N VAL A 390 5.71 9.67 -4.44
CA VAL A 390 6.45 8.45 -4.05
C VAL A 390 5.50 7.39 -3.50
N LYS A 391 5.57 6.16 -4.02
CA LYS A 391 4.68 5.05 -3.64
C LYS A 391 5.28 4.11 -2.60
N ALA A 392 4.44 3.53 -1.74
CA ALA A 392 4.83 2.58 -0.69
C ALA A 392 5.41 1.25 -1.21
N ASP A 393 5.29 0.97 -2.51
CA ASP A 393 5.79 -0.23 -3.17
C ASP A 393 7.34 -0.27 -3.34
N GLY A 394 8.02 0.81 -2.96
CA GLY A 394 9.48 0.93 -3.06
C GLY A 394 9.97 1.36 -4.44
N THR A 395 9.08 1.72 -5.37
CA THR A 395 9.44 2.29 -6.67
C THR A 395 10.18 3.61 -6.48
N LEU A 396 11.23 3.81 -7.28
CA LEU A 396 12.03 5.03 -7.28
C LEU A 396 11.33 6.12 -8.09
N GLU A 397 11.06 7.25 -7.45
CA GLU A 397 10.63 8.48 -8.11
C GLU A 397 11.81 9.44 -8.25
N THR A 398 12.07 9.94 -9.46
CA THR A 398 13.32 10.64 -9.77
C THR A 398 13.11 12.12 -10.08
N LEU A 399 13.81 12.98 -9.34
CA LEU A 399 14.07 14.37 -9.70
C LEU A 399 15.29 14.43 -10.62
N ASN A 400 15.06 14.76 -11.88
CA ASN A 400 16.09 14.78 -12.91
C ASN A 400 16.77 16.15 -13.06
N ASN A 401 18.00 16.11 -13.58
CA ASN A 401 18.73 17.28 -14.09
C ASN A 401 18.99 18.38 -13.04
N VAL A 402 19.36 17.96 -11.84
CA VAL A 402 19.73 18.88 -10.75
C VAL A 402 21.21 19.28 -10.93
N PRO A 403 21.54 20.58 -10.96
CA PRO A 403 22.92 21.04 -11.15
C PRO A 403 23.89 20.48 -10.10
N ASN A 404 25.10 20.12 -10.54
CA ASN A 404 26.15 19.59 -9.65
C ASN A 404 26.41 20.53 -8.45
N GLY A 405 26.51 19.96 -7.25
CA GLY A 405 26.74 20.67 -5.98
C GLY A 405 25.50 21.35 -5.39
N THR A 406 24.33 21.23 -6.03
CA THR A 406 23.09 21.83 -5.52
C THR A 406 22.58 21.07 -4.30
N VAL A 407 22.15 21.81 -3.28
CA VAL A 407 21.44 21.25 -2.12
C VAL A 407 19.94 21.30 -2.39
N VAL A 408 19.31 20.14 -2.46
CA VAL A 408 17.86 19.96 -2.61
C VAL A 408 17.25 19.72 -1.23
N THR A 409 16.25 20.50 -0.87
CA THR A 409 15.38 20.20 0.27
C THR A 409 14.22 19.34 -0.21
N LEU A 410 14.00 18.21 0.44
CA LEU A 410 12.85 17.31 0.31
C LEU A 410 11.99 17.45 1.55
N THR A 411 10.67 17.51 1.40
CA THR A 411 9.71 17.61 2.51
C THR A 411 8.56 16.67 2.22
N GLU A 412 8.37 15.66 3.05
CA GLU A 412 7.20 14.79 2.95
C GLU A 412 5.96 15.52 3.48
N LYS A 413 4.86 15.41 2.73
CA LYS A 413 3.53 15.82 3.17
C LYS A 413 2.76 14.61 3.65
N VAL A 414 1.94 14.82 4.68
CA VAL A 414 1.00 13.81 5.17
C VAL A 414 0.06 13.38 4.04
N PRO A 415 -0.06 12.08 3.72
CA PRO A 415 -1.02 11.60 2.72
C PRO A 415 -2.45 11.97 3.13
N ALA A 416 -3.26 12.43 2.16
CA ALA A 416 -4.65 12.78 2.44
C ALA A 416 -5.52 11.52 2.65
N GLY A 417 -6.16 11.40 3.82
CA GLY A 417 -7.35 10.56 4.03
C GLY A 417 -7.14 9.10 4.49
N GLY A 418 -6.29 8.83 5.48
CA GLY A 418 -6.13 7.49 6.06
C GLY A 418 -6.42 7.38 7.55
N ASP A 419 -6.90 6.21 8.01
CA ASP A 419 -7.04 5.82 9.43
C ASP A 419 -5.69 5.43 10.08
N ILE A 420 -4.57 5.89 9.49
CA ILE A 420 -3.21 5.50 9.86
C ILE A 420 -2.49 6.75 10.33
N ASP A 421 -2.12 6.74 11.60
CA ASP A 421 -1.24 7.75 12.18
C ASP A 421 0.23 7.37 11.96
N TYR A 422 1.02 8.34 11.49
CA TYR A 422 2.44 8.16 11.22
C TYR A 422 3.25 9.11 12.11
N GLY A 423 4.35 8.62 12.67
CA GLY A 423 5.36 9.48 13.26
C GLY A 423 6.15 10.26 12.20
N ASP A 424 7.12 11.06 12.65
CA ASP A 424 8.00 11.82 11.76
C ASP A 424 8.72 10.91 10.73
N PRO A 425 8.76 11.30 9.45
CA PRO A 425 9.41 10.52 8.42
C PRO A 425 10.93 10.60 8.57
N VAL A 426 11.63 9.50 8.23
CA VAL A 426 13.10 9.44 8.28
C VAL A 426 13.66 9.34 6.87
N PHE A 427 14.48 10.31 6.47
CA PHE A 427 15.22 10.28 5.22
C PHE A 427 16.64 9.74 5.45
N SER A 428 17.08 8.82 4.61
CA SER A 428 18.42 8.24 4.70
C SER A 428 19.04 8.00 3.33
N GLY A 429 20.37 7.99 3.27
CA GLY A 429 21.13 7.83 2.02
C GLY A 429 22.48 8.51 2.11
N GLN A 430 23.32 8.31 1.09
CA GLN A 430 24.60 9.00 1.02
C GLN A 430 24.38 10.50 0.79
N GLY A 431 24.99 11.35 1.64
CA GLY A 431 24.88 12.80 1.52
C GLY A 431 23.52 13.41 1.95
N VAL A 432 22.65 12.61 2.59
CA VAL A 432 21.36 13.05 3.12
C VAL A 432 21.53 13.59 4.54
N LYS A 433 20.99 14.78 4.80
CA LYS A 433 20.88 15.39 6.12
C LYS A 433 19.41 15.44 6.51
N ASP A 434 19.02 14.49 7.35
CA ASP A 434 17.65 14.33 7.85
C ASP A 434 17.27 15.40 8.89
N GLY A 435 15.97 15.69 9.02
CA GLY A 435 15.42 16.65 9.98
C GLY A 435 15.75 18.12 9.69
N VAL A 436 16.00 18.49 8.42
CA VAL A 436 16.38 19.85 8.03
C VAL A 436 15.55 20.30 6.82
N PRO A 437 14.83 21.44 6.90
CA PRO A 437 14.80 22.42 8.01
C PRO A 437 13.96 22.02 9.22
N ASP A 438 13.12 21.00 9.11
CA ASP A 438 12.17 20.53 10.12
C ASP A 438 12.10 18.99 10.08
N ALA A 439 11.38 18.40 11.04
CA ALA A 439 11.35 16.96 11.27
C ALA A 439 10.80 16.14 10.09
N ASN A 440 9.99 16.74 9.21
CA ASN A 440 9.46 16.09 8.02
C ASN A 440 10.26 16.37 6.73
N SER A 441 11.47 16.93 6.86
CA SER A 441 12.31 17.31 5.73
C SER A 441 13.74 16.80 5.81
N ALA A 442 14.40 16.75 4.65
CA ALA A 442 15.82 16.49 4.53
C ALA A 442 16.49 17.33 3.46
N GLN A 443 17.79 17.56 3.61
CA GLN A 443 18.64 18.18 2.59
C GLN A 443 19.59 17.18 1.96
N VAL A 444 19.71 17.20 0.64
CA VAL A 444 20.55 16.28 -0.14
C VAL A 444 21.42 17.08 -1.11
N THR A 445 22.73 16.84 -1.10
CA THR A 445 23.64 17.46 -2.07
C THR A 445 23.76 16.57 -3.30
N VAL A 446 23.43 17.11 -4.48
CA VAL A 446 23.50 16.36 -5.73
C VAL A 446 24.90 16.42 -6.32
N GLU A 447 25.45 15.26 -6.67
CA GLU A 447 26.69 15.13 -7.42
C GLU A 447 26.42 14.97 -8.92
N GLY A 448 27.15 15.71 -9.75
CA GLY A 448 27.02 15.64 -11.21
C GLY A 448 27.31 14.26 -11.77
N LEU A 449 26.60 13.88 -12.83
CA LEU A 449 26.68 12.60 -13.54
C LEU A 449 26.30 11.37 -12.70
N LYS A 450 25.72 11.57 -11.52
CA LYS A 450 25.27 10.48 -10.63
C LYS A 450 23.79 10.63 -10.28
N THR A 451 23.18 9.51 -9.92
CA THR A 451 21.87 9.49 -9.24
C THR A 451 22.10 9.23 -7.76
N VAL A 452 21.69 10.17 -6.91
CA VAL A 452 21.70 10.02 -5.45
C VAL A 452 20.39 9.35 -5.03
N GLU A 453 20.46 8.15 -4.47
CA GLU A 453 19.29 7.47 -3.92
C GLU A 453 19.01 7.93 -2.48
N VAL A 454 17.74 8.22 -2.20
CA VAL A 454 17.21 8.63 -0.91
C VAL A 454 16.13 7.64 -0.51
N SER A 455 16.26 7.05 0.68
CA SER A 455 15.25 6.17 1.27
C SER A 455 14.42 6.98 2.26
N LEU A 456 13.12 7.07 2.00
CA LEU A 456 12.14 7.75 2.83
C LEU A 456 11.34 6.71 3.62
N THR A 457 11.40 6.74 4.94
CA THR A 457 10.78 5.72 5.80
C THR A 457 9.71 6.34 6.70
N ASN A 458 8.47 5.84 6.64
CA ASN A 458 7.46 6.17 7.67
C ASN A 458 7.29 5.02 8.64
N HIS A 459 7.10 5.38 9.91
CA HIS A 459 6.68 4.46 10.95
C HIS A 459 5.19 4.64 11.22
N VAL A 460 4.42 3.55 11.15
CA VAL A 460 3.03 3.54 11.61
C VAL A 460 3.05 3.52 13.14
N ASN A 461 2.34 4.46 13.76
CA ASN A 461 2.22 4.51 15.21
C ASN A 461 1.28 3.38 15.69
N PRO A 462 1.67 2.58 16.71
CA PRO A 462 0.83 1.51 17.25
C PRO A 462 -0.45 2.06 17.90
N LYS A 463 -1.58 1.35 17.68
CA LYS A 463 -2.88 1.65 18.29
C LYS A 463 -3.02 1.02 19.66
N LEU A 464 -3.61 1.74 20.61
CA LEU A 464 -3.92 1.19 21.94
C LEU A 464 -4.90 0.02 21.85
N ALA A 465 -4.67 -1.01 22.66
CA ALA A 465 -5.60 -2.12 22.80
C ALA A 465 -6.88 -1.69 23.55
N PRO A 466 -8.05 -2.26 23.20
CA PRO A 466 -9.23 -2.13 24.03
C PRO A 466 -9.00 -2.82 25.38
N VAL A 467 -9.59 -2.26 26.43
CA VAL A 467 -9.53 -2.82 27.78
C VAL A 467 -10.89 -3.43 28.12
N GLU A 468 -10.92 -4.74 28.34
CA GLU A 468 -12.11 -5.45 28.78
C GLU A 468 -12.12 -5.55 30.31
N VAL A 469 -13.18 -5.03 30.92
CA VAL A 469 -13.39 -5.11 32.38
C VAL A 469 -14.63 -5.96 32.67
N THR A 470 -14.44 -7.09 33.35
CA THR A 470 -15.52 -7.98 33.78
C THR A 470 -15.78 -7.79 35.28
N PRO A 471 -17.02 -7.47 35.71
CA PRO A 471 -17.36 -7.42 37.13
C PRO A 471 -17.06 -8.74 37.85
N GLY A 472 -16.81 -8.65 39.15
CA GLY A 472 -16.63 -9.81 40.02
C GLY A 472 -17.91 -10.62 40.20
N VAL A 473 -17.76 -11.80 40.79
CA VAL A 473 -18.86 -12.74 41.03
C VAL A 473 -19.11 -12.93 42.52
N CYS A 474 -20.37 -13.14 42.89
CA CYS A 474 -20.75 -13.51 44.26
C CYS A 474 -20.51 -15.00 44.49
N LYS A 475 -19.50 -15.33 45.30
CA LYS A 475 -19.28 -16.71 45.75
C LYS A 475 -20.32 -17.09 46.82
N PRO A 476 -20.89 -18.31 46.81
CA PRO A 476 -21.80 -18.76 47.86
C PRO A 476 -21.21 -18.57 49.26
N GLY A 477 -21.95 -17.89 50.15
CA GLY A 477 -21.52 -17.56 51.52
C GLY A 477 -20.72 -16.26 51.69
N SER A 478 -20.31 -15.60 50.60
CA SER A 478 -19.62 -14.30 50.65
C SER A 478 -20.60 -13.13 50.72
N SER A 479 -20.30 -12.14 51.56
CA SER A 479 -20.97 -10.84 51.58
C SER A 479 -20.36 -9.82 50.62
N GLU A 480 -19.20 -10.12 50.03
CA GLU A 480 -18.51 -9.26 49.07
C GLU A 480 -18.26 -10.00 47.74
N PRO A 481 -18.38 -9.31 46.60
CA PRO A 481 -18.03 -9.86 45.30
C PRO A 481 -16.51 -10.00 45.16
N SER A 482 -16.04 -10.89 44.29
CA SER A 482 -14.62 -10.96 43.94
C SER A 482 -14.12 -9.66 43.30
N GLU A 483 -12.82 -9.42 43.27
CA GLU A 483 -12.25 -8.34 42.46
C GLU A 483 -12.65 -8.50 40.98
N PRO A 484 -12.87 -7.39 40.26
CA PRO A 484 -13.15 -7.45 38.83
C PRO A 484 -11.92 -7.91 38.05
N THR A 485 -12.14 -8.59 36.94
CA THR A 485 -11.05 -9.04 36.06
C THR A 485 -10.85 -8.02 34.94
N VAL A 486 -9.60 -7.56 34.76
CA VAL A 486 -9.21 -6.61 33.70
C VAL A 486 -8.31 -7.34 32.72
N LYS A 487 -8.65 -7.29 31.43
CA LYS A 487 -7.84 -7.84 30.33
C LYS A 487 -7.51 -6.73 29.35
N VAL A 488 -6.23 -6.62 29.01
CA VAL A 488 -5.72 -5.68 28.02
C VAL A 488 -5.01 -6.52 26.96
N GLY A 489 -5.32 -6.27 25.68
CA GLY A 489 -4.63 -6.94 24.57
C GLY A 489 -3.15 -6.53 24.51
N GLU A 490 -2.30 -7.43 24.03
CA GLU A 490 -0.91 -7.07 23.73
C GLU A 490 -0.85 -6.22 22.46
N THR A 491 0.03 -5.21 22.46
CA THR A 491 0.30 -4.38 21.29
C THR A 491 1.79 -4.25 21.13
N ASP A 492 2.30 -4.55 19.93
CA ASP A 492 3.73 -4.41 19.66
C ASP A 492 4.19 -2.96 19.85
N GLY A 493 5.29 -2.77 20.57
CA GLY A 493 5.82 -1.44 20.89
C GLY A 493 5.11 -0.66 22.00
N ILE A 494 4.12 -1.25 22.69
CA ILE A 494 3.45 -0.63 23.85
C ILE A 494 3.54 -1.56 25.07
N THR A 495 3.90 -1.01 26.22
CA THR A 495 3.86 -1.71 27.51
C THR A 495 2.70 -1.19 28.35
N TYR A 496 1.87 -2.10 28.88
CA TYR A 496 0.74 -1.76 29.74
C TYR A 496 1.08 -2.04 31.22
N SER A 497 0.71 -1.11 32.10
CA SER A 497 0.86 -1.29 33.55
C SER A 497 -0.09 -2.36 34.08
N ALA A 498 0.23 -2.91 35.27
CA ALA A 498 -0.76 -3.68 36.01
C ALA A 498 -2.01 -2.81 36.31
N PRO A 499 -3.23 -3.38 36.25
CA PRO A 499 -4.45 -2.64 36.55
C PRO A 499 -4.46 -2.14 37.99
N LYS A 500 -4.75 -0.86 38.18
CA LYS A 500 -4.96 -0.26 39.49
C LYS A 500 -6.46 -0.15 39.74
N LEU A 501 -6.92 -0.76 40.83
CA LEU A 501 -8.33 -0.83 41.22
C LEU A 501 -8.58 0.08 42.42
N THR A 502 -9.58 0.96 42.33
CA THR A 502 -10.00 1.83 43.43
C THR A 502 -11.50 1.66 43.68
N THR A 503 -11.87 1.24 44.89
CA THR A 503 -13.27 0.93 45.25
C THR A 503 -13.92 2.08 46.03
N SER A 504 -15.14 2.45 45.66
CA SER A 504 -15.99 3.40 46.36
C SER A 504 -17.43 2.88 46.40
N GLY A 505 -17.81 2.24 47.50
CA GLY A 505 -19.12 1.58 47.62
C GLY A 505 -19.21 0.36 46.70
N ASP A 506 -20.26 0.29 45.89
CA ASP A 506 -20.47 -0.74 44.86
C ASP A 506 -19.75 -0.44 43.54
N LYS A 507 -19.06 0.71 43.41
CA LYS A 507 -18.34 1.09 42.20
C LYS A 507 -16.84 0.82 42.33
N VAL A 508 -16.25 0.27 41.27
CA VAL A 508 -14.81 0.09 41.14
C VAL A 508 -14.31 0.87 39.92
N THR A 509 -13.38 1.79 40.15
CA THR A 509 -12.65 2.50 39.10
C THR A 509 -11.40 1.72 38.74
N VAL A 510 -11.19 1.50 37.44
CA VAL A 510 -10.05 0.78 36.88
C VAL A 510 -9.17 1.75 36.13
N GLU A 511 -7.88 1.78 36.45
CA GLU A 511 -6.85 2.54 35.74
C GLU A 511 -5.78 1.61 35.15
N VAL A 512 -5.43 1.82 33.88
CA VAL A 512 -4.29 1.15 33.20
C VAL A 512 -3.51 2.21 32.45
N THR A 513 -2.17 2.22 32.57
CA THR A 513 -1.31 3.15 31.84
C THR A 513 -0.57 2.43 30.72
N ALA A 514 -0.59 2.98 29.52
CA ALA A 514 0.12 2.52 28.34
C ALA A 514 1.35 3.42 28.10
N THR A 515 2.51 2.80 27.90
CA THR A 515 3.79 3.48 27.67
C THR A 515 4.41 2.98 26.35
N PRO A 516 4.75 3.87 25.40
CA PRO A 516 5.43 3.46 24.18
C PRO A 516 6.87 3.01 24.45
N ALA A 517 7.39 2.15 23.58
CA ALA A 517 8.81 1.86 23.53
C ALA A 517 9.63 3.13 23.21
N SER A 518 10.88 3.18 23.67
CA SER A 518 11.76 4.33 23.45
C SER A 518 11.85 4.73 21.98
N GLY A 519 11.61 6.02 21.69
CA GLY A 519 11.64 6.56 20.33
C GLY A 519 10.42 6.22 19.46
N LYS A 520 9.36 5.68 20.05
CA LYS A 520 8.06 5.48 19.39
C LYS A 520 6.99 6.40 19.95
N GLU A 521 6.00 6.69 19.13
CA GLU A 521 4.79 7.41 19.50
C GLU A 521 3.59 6.46 19.44
N ILE A 522 2.51 6.78 20.14
CA ILE A 522 1.24 6.02 20.11
C ILE A 522 0.27 6.78 19.22
N ASP A 523 -0.56 6.06 18.47
CA ASP A 523 -1.61 6.66 17.65
C ASP A 523 -2.57 7.48 18.53
N ASP A 524 -2.42 8.80 18.45
CA ASP A 524 -3.19 9.77 19.23
C ASP A 524 -4.46 10.25 18.52
N GLN A 525 -4.58 9.92 17.24
CA GLN A 525 -5.72 10.27 16.38
C GLN A 525 -6.87 9.26 16.51
N HIS A 526 -6.56 7.99 16.83
CA HIS A 526 -7.51 6.88 16.86
C HIS A 526 -7.61 6.16 18.22
N LEU A 527 -7.78 6.92 19.30
CA LEU A 527 -7.87 6.37 20.66
C LEU A 527 -9.17 5.59 20.90
N PRO A 528 -9.11 4.33 21.41
CA PRO A 528 -10.29 3.62 21.87
C PRO A 528 -10.95 4.31 23.08
N GLU A 529 -12.24 4.06 23.28
CA GLU A 529 -13.00 4.66 24.37
C GLU A 529 -12.35 4.37 25.74
N GLY A 530 -12.27 5.40 26.59
CA GLY A 530 -11.72 5.33 27.94
C GLY A 530 -10.24 5.70 28.05
N TRP A 531 -9.49 5.78 26.95
CA TRP A 531 -8.10 6.24 26.94
C TRP A 531 -7.98 7.78 26.87
N LYS A 532 -7.01 8.34 27.59
CA LYS A 532 -6.64 9.77 27.55
C LYS A 532 -5.13 9.95 27.60
N ALA A 533 -4.61 10.96 26.88
CA ALA A 533 -3.20 11.32 26.86
C ALA A 533 -2.78 12.02 28.16
N ASN A 534 -1.57 11.72 28.66
CA ASN A 534 -1.00 12.30 29.88
C ASN A 534 -0.05 13.49 29.60
N GLY A 535 0.32 13.73 28.34
CA GLY A 535 1.19 14.83 27.92
C GLY A 535 2.70 14.53 27.94
N ASP A 536 3.10 13.34 28.39
CA ASP A 536 4.48 12.84 28.41
C ASP A 536 4.73 11.70 27.41
N GLY A 537 3.78 11.48 26.48
CA GLY A 537 3.78 10.36 25.54
C GLY A 537 3.09 9.09 26.07
N THR A 538 2.65 9.06 27.34
CA THR A 538 1.86 7.96 27.91
C THR A 538 0.36 8.24 27.86
N TYR A 539 -0.44 7.17 27.95
CA TYR A 539 -1.90 7.23 27.95
C TYR A 539 -2.45 6.45 29.14
N THR A 540 -3.55 6.92 29.71
CA THR A 540 -4.24 6.22 30.81
C THR A 540 -5.68 5.90 30.41
N PHE A 541 -6.02 4.61 30.53
CA PHE A 541 -7.39 4.12 30.45
C PHE A 541 -8.06 4.31 31.80
N THR A 542 -9.27 4.84 31.81
CA THR A 542 -10.10 4.93 33.02
C THR A 542 -11.53 4.54 32.73
N THR A 543 -12.05 3.57 33.47
CA THR A 543 -13.49 3.24 33.47
C THR A 543 -13.98 2.97 34.89
N THR A 544 -15.30 3.05 35.10
CA THR A 544 -15.94 2.71 36.37
C THR A 544 -17.04 1.69 36.12
N ILE A 545 -16.94 0.55 36.80
CA ILE A 545 -17.95 -0.52 36.74
C ILE A 545 -18.66 -0.65 38.09
N THR A 546 -19.87 -1.23 38.07
CA THR A 546 -20.64 -1.53 39.28
C THR A 546 -20.54 -3.01 39.60
N GLN A 547 -20.17 -3.33 40.83
CA GLN A 547 -20.06 -4.69 41.35
C GLN A 547 -21.43 -5.23 41.82
N PRO A 548 -21.68 -6.54 41.72
CA PRO A 548 -22.95 -7.12 42.18
C PRO A 548 -23.08 -7.09 43.70
N ASN A 549 -24.31 -6.97 44.19
CA ASN A 549 -24.63 -7.03 45.61
C ASN A 549 -24.79 -8.50 46.07
N CYS A 550 -23.93 -8.96 46.97
CA CYS A 550 -23.94 -10.34 47.46
C CYS A 550 -24.66 -10.47 48.80
N VAL A 551 -25.70 -11.32 48.85
CA VAL A 551 -26.49 -11.59 50.07
C VAL A 551 -26.28 -13.04 50.52
N LYS A 552 -26.12 -13.29 51.82
CA LYS A 552 -25.93 -14.64 52.38
C LYS A 552 -27.23 -15.46 52.31
N THR A 553 -27.18 -16.63 51.67
CA THR A 553 -28.32 -17.55 51.60
C THR A 553 -28.32 -18.54 52.76
N VAL A 554 -29.50 -18.83 53.32
CA VAL A 554 -29.70 -19.75 54.45
C VAL A 554 -30.85 -20.73 54.19
N THR A 555 -30.85 -21.88 54.86
CA THR A 555 -31.87 -22.92 54.72
C THR A 555 -32.51 -23.25 56.07
N PRO A 556 -33.85 -23.33 56.17
CA PRO A 556 -34.52 -23.61 57.43
C PRO A 556 -34.32 -25.07 57.89
N VAL A 557 -34.25 -25.30 59.19
CA VAL A 557 -34.21 -26.65 59.79
C VAL A 557 -35.57 -27.36 59.64
N ILE A 558 -35.58 -28.70 59.55
CA ILE A 558 -36.82 -29.50 59.50
C ILE A 558 -37.39 -29.68 60.92
N PRO A 559 -38.63 -29.26 61.20
CA PRO A 559 -39.26 -29.42 62.52
C PRO A 559 -39.53 -30.89 62.89
N THR A 560 -39.33 -31.25 64.15
CA THR A 560 -39.64 -32.58 64.70
C THR A 560 -41.05 -32.59 65.32
N VAL A 561 -41.93 -33.45 64.81
CA VAL A 561 -43.32 -33.63 65.28
C VAL A 561 -43.44 -34.95 66.05
N GLY A 562 -43.76 -34.89 67.34
CA GLY A 562 -43.92 -36.03 68.24
C GLY A 562 -45.22 -36.82 68.02
N ALA A 563 -45.32 -38.00 68.63
CA ALA A 563 -46.51 -38.84 68.56
C ALA A 563 -47.63 -38.33 69.47
N GLN A 564 -48.89 -38.66 69.13
CA GLN A 564 -50.03 -38.48 70.03
C GLN A 564 -50.07 -39.60 71.07
N VAL A 565 -50.72 -39.35 72.20
CA VAL A 565 -50.94 -40.34 73.27
C VAL A 565 -52.37 -40.25 73.78
N CYS A 566 -52.97 -41.39 74.15
CA CYS A 566 -54.27 -41.45 74.80
C CYS A 566 -54.12 -41.38 76.33
N PRO A 567 -54.61 -40.31 77.00
CA PRO A 567 -54.52 -40.20 78.45
C PRO A 567 -55.30 -41.31 79.16
N VAL A 568 -54.84 -41.71 80.34
CA VAL A 568 -55.50 -42.74 81.15
C VAL A 568 -56.88 -42.31 81.67
N ASP A 569 -57.13 -41.00 81.73
CA ASP A 569 -58.33 -40.35 82.26
C ASP A 569 -59.21 -39.70 81.18
N SER A 570 -58.78 -39.70 79.91
CA SER A 570 -59.50 -39.07 78.79
C SER A 570 -59.59 -39.97 77.56
N THR A 571 -60.72 -39.90 76.86
CA THR A 571 -60.92 -40.51 75.54
C THR A 571 -60.57 -39.56 74.39
N THR A 572 -59.91 -38.43 74.67
CA THR A 572 -59.39 -37.50 73.66
C THR A 572 -57.86 -37.52 73.67
N PRO A 573 -57.19 -37.73 72.52
CA PRO A 573 -55.72 -37.78 72.45
C PRO A 573 -55.11 -36.40 72.67
N VAL A 574 -53.90 -36.36 73.23
CA VAL A 574 -53.12 -35.11 73.38
C VAL A 574 -52.59 -34.66 72.01
N PRO A 575 -52.59 -33.35 71.67
CA PRO A 575 -51.93 -32.85 70.47
C PRO A 575 -50.44 -33.21 70.42
N PRO A 576 -49.86 -33.47 69.24
CA PRO A 576 -48.44 -33.76 69.11
C PRO A 576 -47.57 -32.55 69.50
N SER A 577 -46.42 -32.81 70.13
CA SER A 577 -45.41 -31.78 70.41
C SER A 577 -44.59 -31.43 69.16
N VAL A 578 -44.26 -30.16 68.95
CA VAL A 578 -43.42 -29.71 67.83
C VAL A 578 -42.16 -29.04 68.38
N THR A 579 -40.98 -29.49 67.95
CA THR A 579 -39.67 -29.02 68.44
C THR A 579 -38.69 -28.78 67.28
N GLY A 580 -37.60 -28.05 67.52
CA GLY A 580 -36.57 -27.77 66.50
C GLY A 580 -36.85 -26.55 65.61
N VAL A 581 -37.64 -25.59 66.10
CA VAL A 581 -38.04 -24.36 65.39
C VAL A 581 -37.81 -23.12 66.27
N GLU A 582 -36.64 -23.06 66.90
CA GLU A 582 -36.21 -21.89 67.68
C GLU A 582 -35.55 -20.86 66.76
N ASP A 583 -35.76 -19.57 67.04
CA ASP A 583 -35.14 -18.48 66.28
C ASP A 583 -33.61 -18.59 66.30
N THR A 584 -33.01 -18.35 65.14
CA THR A 584 -31.54 -18.36 64.93
C THR A 584 -31.04 -16.94 64.67
N ASP A 585 -29.72 -16.75 64.55
CA ASP A 585 -29.17 -15.45 64.13
C ASP A 585 -29.56 -15.07 62.69
N GLU A 586 -30.03 -16.04 61.90
CA GLU A 586 -30.35 -15.87 60.49
C GLU A 586 -31.85 -15.98 60.13
N ILE A 587 -32.64 -16.74 60.89
CA ILE A 587 -34.04 -17.07 60.59
C ILE A 587 -34.92 -16.96 61.85
N ASP A 588 -36.05 -16.28 61.73
CA ASP A 588 -37.16 -16.25 62.71
C ASP A 588 -38.24 -17.28 62.33
N TYR A 589 -38.69 -18.10 63.29
CA TYR A 589 -39.72 -19.12 63.13
C TYR A 589 -41.01 -18.75 63.86
N SER A 590 -42.17 -19.09 63.28
CA SER A 590 -43.45 -18.89 63.97
C SER A 590 -43.77 -19.98 64.99
N GLU A 591 -44.58 -19.65 66.00
CA GLU A 591 -45.13 -20.66 66.92
C GLU A 591 -45.90 -21.77 66.15
N PRO A 592 -45.67 -23.06 66.45
CA PRO A 592 -46.33 -24.17 65.76
C PRO A 592 -47.85 -24.14 65.89
N GLN A 593 -48.54 -24.17 64.76
CA GLN A 593 -50.00 -24.26 64.70
C GLN A 593 -50.41 -25.71 64.48
N VAL A 594 -51.23 -26.27 65.38
CA VAL A 594 -51.70 -27.67 65.32
C VAL A 594 -53.21 -27.70 65.18
N THR A 595 -53.71 -28.28 64.10
CA THR A 595 -55.15 -28.37 63.80
C THR A 595 -55.58 -29.81 63.54
N SER A 596 -56.66 -30.27 64.18
CA SER A 596 -57.24 -31.60 63.98
C SER A 596 -58.52 -31.50 63.15
N SER A 597 -58.60 -32.20 62.02
CA SER A 597 -59.80 -32.26 61.18
C SER A 597 -59.86 -33.58 60.41
N ASN A 598 -61.07 -34.14 60.24
CA ASN A 598 -61.31 -35.34 59.42
C ASN A 598 -60.41 -36.54 59.75
N GLY A 599 -60.09 -36.77 61.02
CA GLY A 599 -59.22 -37.88 61.44
C GLY A 599 -57.72 -37.67 61.15
N GLN A 600 -57.30 -36.44 60.83
CA GLN A 600 -55.91 -36.07 60.64
C GLN A 600 -55.53 -34.84 61.48
N VAL A 601 -54.28 -34.79 61.92
CA VAL A 601 -53.68 -33.66 62.63
C VAL A 601 -52.64 -33.03 61.73
N THR A 602 -52.79 -31.74 61.43
CA THR A 602 -51.86 -30.97 60.59
C THR A 602 -51.10 -29.97 61.46
N VAL A 603 -49.78 -29.95 61.30
CA VAL A 603 -48.84 -29.01 61.92
C VAL A 603 -48.32 -28.04 60.88
N VAL A 604 -48.37 -26.75 61.18
CA VAL A 604 -47.87 -25.66 60.31
C VAL A 604 -46.87 -24.79 61.07
N VAL A 605 -45.72 -24.49 60.45
CA VAL A 605 -44.70 -23.55 60.93
C VAL A 605 -44.24 -22.67 59.77
N THR A 606 -43.94 -21.39 60.00
CA THR A 606 -43.37 -20.49 58.98
C THR A 606 -41.96 -20.04 59.36
N ALA A 607 -41.12 -19.72 58.37
CA ALA A 607 -39.74 -19.26 58.53
C ALA A 607 -39.49 -17.97 57.72
N THR A 608 -38.85 -16.98 58.35
CA THR A 608 -38.53 -15.68 57.75
C THR A 608 -37.06 -15.34 57.98
N ALA A 609 -36.32 -14.94 56.93
CA ALA A 609 -34.91 -14.53 57.07
C ALA A 609 -34.78 -13.13 57.69
N LYS A 610 -33.80 -12.95 58.57
CA LYS A 610 -33.41 -11.66 59.16
C LYS A 610 -32.70 -10.73 58.14
N PRO A 611 -32.64 -9.41 58.39
CA PRO A 611 -31.94 -8.47 57.51
C PRO A 611 -30.49 -8.91 57.24
N GLY A 612 -30.09 -8.91 55.96
CA GLY A 612 -28.76 -9.37 55.51
C GLY A 612 -28.71 -10.84 55.08
N TYR A 613 -29.80 -11.59 55.28
CA TYR A 613 -29.93 -12.99 54.88
C TYR A 613 -31.13 -13.18 53.93
N ARG A 614 -31.10 -14.25 53.13
CA ARG A 614 -32.23 -14.68 52.29
C ARG A 614 -32.40 -16.18 52.39
N ILE A 615 -33.63 -16.68 52.53
CA ILE A 615 -33.89 -18.13 52.45
C ILE A 615 -33.72 -18.58 50.99
N ASP A 616 -32.91 -19.62 50.76
CA ASP A 616 -32.76 -20.24 49.44
C ASP A 616 -34.02 -21.04 49.09
N THR A 617 -34.95 -20.41 48.37
CA THR A 617 -36.23 -21.01 47.99
C THR A 617 -36.10 -22.13 46.96
N ASP A 618 -34.96 -22.23 46.27
CA ASP A 618 -34.71 -23.27 45.27
C ASP A 618 -34.20 -24.57 45.91
N LYS A 619 -33.81 -24.52 47.20
CA LYS A 619 -33.24 -25.65 47.96
C LYS A 619 -33.90 -25.85 49.32
N LEU A 620 -35.23 -25.79 49.36
CA LEU A 620 -35.97 -26.01 50.60
C LEU A 620 -35.93 -27.50 51.03
N PRO A 621 -35.69 -27.79 52.32
CA PRO A 621 -35.76 -29.15 52.83
C PRO A 621 -37.19 -29.73 52.80
N GLU A 622 -37.28 -31.05 52.96
CA GLU A 622 -38.57 -31.76 52.91
C GLU A 622 -39.60 -31.18 53.90
N GLY A 623 -40.83 -31.01 53.42
CA GLY A 623 -41.93 -30.41 54.18
C GLY A 623 -42.04 -28.89 54.08
N TRP A 624 -40.99 -28.18 53.67
CA TRP A 624 -41.00 -26.73 53.45
C TRP A 624 -41.42 -26.37 52.01
N LYS A 625 -42.34 -25.42 51.87
CA LYS A 625 -42.75 -24.83 50.58
C LYS A 625 -43.06 -23.35 50.73
N VAL A 626 -42.95 -22.60 49.64
CA VAL A 626 -43.40 -21.21 49.62
C VAL A 626 -44.92 -21.18 49.44
N VAL A 627 -45.64 -20.64 50.42
CA VAL A 627 -47.09 -20.45 50.39
C VAL A 627 -47.36 -18.95 50.53
N ASN A 628 -47.97 -18.33 49.53
CA ASN A 628 -48.27 -16.89 49.51
C ASN A 628 -47.06 -15.98 49.83
N GLY A 629 -45.87 -16.37 49.36
CA GLY A 629 -44.62 -15.62 49.58
C GLY A 629 -43.92 -15.90 50.91
N VAL A 630 -44.47 -16.79 51.76
CA VAL A 630 -43.88 -17.15 53.06
C VAL A 630 -43.43 -18.62 53.04
N VAL A 631 -42.20 -18.88 53.49
CA VAL A 631 -41.65 -20.23 53.58
C VAL A 631 -42.34 -20.96 54.74
N THR A 632 -43.09 -22.02 54.41
CA THR A 632 -44.04 -22.69 55.31
C THR A 632 -43.79 -24.19 55.33
N TYR A 633 -43.62 -24.76 56.51
CA TYR A 633 -43.56 -26.18 56.78
C TYR A 633 -44.95 -26.72 57.07
N THR A 634 -45.33 -27.82 56.43
CA THR A 634 -46.60 -28.50 56.70
C THR A 634 -46.38 -30.00 56.83
N LYS A 635 -46.86 -30.59 57.95
CA LYS A 635 -46.86 -32.04 58.16
C LYS A 635 -48.21 -32.52 58.69
N THR A 636 -48.74 -33.58 58.08
CA THR A 636 -50.01 -34.18 58.47
C THR A 636 -49.80 -35.60 58.99
N ILE A 637 -50.35 -35.92 60.16
CA ILE A 637 -50.33 -37.26 60.77
C ILE A 637 -51.77 -37.76 60.98
N THR A 638 -51.95 -39.08 61.03
CA THR A 638 -53.25 -39.68 61.36
C THR A 638 -53.59 -39.42 62.82
N GLN A 639 -54.84 -39.03 63.11
CA GLN A 639 -55.28 -38.80 64.47
C GLN A 639 -55.44 -40.13 65.23
N LEU A 640 -54.80 -40.23 66.40
CA LEU A 640 -54.91 -41.40 67.29
C LEU A 640 -56.33 -41.50 67.88
N ALA A 641 -56.95 -42.67 67.82
CA ALA A 641 -58.24 -42.94 68.44
C ALA A 641 -58.08 -43.53 69.84
N CYS A 642 -58.86 -43.04 70.82
CA CYS A 642 -58.84 -43.52 72.19
C CYS A 642 -60.13 -44.30 72.50
N ASP A 643 -60.02 -45.62 72.61
CA ASP A 643 -61.16 -46.54 72.73
C ASP A 643 -61.27 -47.17 74.13
N LEU A 644 -62.42 -47.78 74.40
CA LEU A 644 -62.69 -48.57 75.62
C LEU A 644 -63.25 -49.95 75.23
N PRO A 645 -62.82 -51.05 75.88
CA PRO A 645 -63.35 -52.37 75.61
C PRO A 645 -64.76 -52.56 76.21
N VAL A 646 -65.57 -53.43 75.60
CA VAL A 646 -66.93 -53.76 76.03
C VAL A 646 -66.90 -55.09 76.80
N ALA A 647 -67.56 -55.13 77.97
CA ALA A 647 -67.61 -56.32 78.81
C ALA A 647 -68.34 -57.50 78.11
N PRO A 648 -67.81 -58.74 78.17
CA PRO A 648 -68.41 -59.91 77.54
C PRO A 648 -69.63 -60.43 78.33
N THR A 649 -70.59 -61.03 77.63
CA THR A 649 -71.75 -61.71 78.22
C THR A 649 -71.44 -63.19 78.46
N ILE A 650 -71.72 -63.69 79.67
CA ILE A 650 -71.42 -65.07 80.10
C ILE A 650 -72.73 -65.83 80.38
N ASP A 651 -72.90 -67.01 79.80
CA ASP A 651 -74.01 -67.95 80.06
C ASP A 651 -73.49 -69.19 80.83
N PRO A 652 -73.95 -69.44 82.07
CA PRO A 652 -73.45 -70.52 82.92
C PRO A 652 -73.91 -71.95 82.54
N GLY A 653 -74.80 -72.14 81.56
CA GLY A 653 -75.31 -73.46 81.12
C GLY A 653 -76.58 -73.95 81.84
N VAL A 654 -77.24 -74.99 81.32
CA VAL A 654 -78.55 -75.50 81.80
C VAL A 654 -78.59 -77.02 82.04
N CYS A 655 -79.39 -77.50 83.00
CA CYS A 655 -79.67 -78.93 83.24
C CYS A 655 -80.75 -79.45 82.28
N LYS A 656 -80.46 -80.48 81.47
CA LYS A 656 -81.50 -81.16 80.66
C LYS A 656 -82.27 -82.20 81.51
N PRO A 657 -83.60 -82.35 81.32
CA PRO A 657 -84.40 -83.35 82.04
C PRO A 657 -83.81 -84.76 81.88
N GLY A 658 -83.52 -85.43 83.01
CA GLY A 658 -82.90 -86.75 83.05
C GLY A 658 -81.35 -86.76 83.05
N SER A 659 -80.68 -85.61 82.93
CA SER A 659 -79.22 -85.48 83.04
C SER A 659 -78.78 -85.14 84.46
N THR A 660 -77.68 -85.73 84.92
CA THR A 660 -77.02 -85.38 86.20
C THR A 660 -75.90 -84.33 86.05
N THR A 661 -75.66 -83.82 84.84
CA THR A 661 -74.64 -82.78 84.55
C THR A 661 -75.19 -81.65 83.65
N PRO A 662 -74.92 -80.35 83.96
CA PRO A 662 -75.31 -79.21 83.11
C PRO A 662 -74.56 -79.14 81.77
N SER A 663 -75.09 -78.39 80.80
CA SER A 663 -74.37 -78.06 79.56
C SER A 663 -73.16 -77.16 79.82
N GLN A 664 -72.14 -77.23 78.95
CA GLN A 664 -70.97 -76.33 79.06
C GLN A 664 -71.38 -74.84 78.96
N PRO A 665 -70.80 -73.96 79.80
CA PRO A 665 -71.02 -72.52 79.72
C PRO A 665 -70.43 -71.92 78.44
N THR A 666 -70.98 -70.78 77.99
CA THR A 666 -70.50 -70.05 76.80
C THR A 666 -70.30 -68.57 77.09
N VAL A 667 -69.39 -67.92 76.35
CA VAL A 667 -69.07 -66.50 76.49
C VAL A 667 -69.15 -65.83 75.13
N LYS A 668 -69.86 -64.69 75.05
CA LYS A 668 -69.98 -63.88 73.85
C LYS A 668 -69.42 -62.49 74.10
N VAL A 669 -68.49 -62.06 73.26
CA VAL A 669 -67.90 -60.71 73.30
C VAL A 669 -68.53 -59.87 72.18
N ALA A 670 -68.87 -58.61 72.46
CA ALA A 670 -69.38 -57.69 71.45
C ALA A 670 -68.22 -57.15 70.60
N GLU A 671 -68.42 -57.01 69.29
CA GLU A 671 -67.44 -56.35 68.42
C GLU A 671 -67.30 -54.87 68.82
N THR A 672 -66.06 -54.40 68.92
CA THR A 672 -65.73 -53.00 69.25
C THR A 672 -64.74 -52.52 68.20
N PRO A 673 -65.07 -51.49 67.38
CA PRO A 673 -64.16 -50.96 66.38
C PRO A 673 -62.80 -50.60 67.00
N GLY A 674 -61.70 -50.95 66.32
CA GLY A 674 -60.34 -50.69 66.82
C GLY A 674 -59.88 -51.60 67.96
N VAL A 675 -60.71 -52.54 68.45
CA VAL A 675 -60.35 -53.46 69.53
C VAL A 675 -60.58 -54.92 69.11
N THR A 676 -59.55 -55.73 69.28
CA THR A 676 -59.58 -57.17 68.99
C THR A 676 -59.65 -57.94 70.30
N TYR A 677 -60.60 -58.87 70.43
CA TYR A 677 -60.74 -59.71 71.63
C TYR A 677 -60.17 -61.10 71.39
N GLY A 678 -59.32 -61.56 72.33
CA GLY A 678 -58.83 -62.92 72.39
C GLY A 678 -59.94 -63.92 72.72
N LYS A 679 -59.70 -65.19 72.40
CA LYS A 679 -60.64 -66.28 72.68
C LYS A 679 -60.95 -66.35 74.19
N PRO A 680 -62.22 -66.33 74.62
CA PRO A 680 -62.55 -66.44 76.04
C PRO A 680 -62.06 -67.75 76.65
N GLU A 681 -61.34 -67.67 77.75
CA GLU A 681 -60.96 -68.82 78.56
C GLU A 681 -62.02 -69.04 79.64
N ILE A 682 -62.66 -70.22 79.64
CA ILE A 682 -63.71 -70.58 80.59
C ILE A 682 -63.21 -71.74 81.46
N LYS A 683 -63.20 -71.55 82.78
CA LYS A 683 -62.84 -72.59 83.76
C LYS A 683 -64.02 -72.86 84.68
N VAL A 684 -64.48 -74.10 84.73
CA VAL A 684 -65.54 -74.55 85.64
C VAL A 684 -64.90 -75.38 86.74
N ALA A 685 -64.90 -74.86 87.97
CA ALA A 685 -64.37 -75.52 89.16
C ALA A 685 -65.24 -75.15 90.36
N ASP A 686 -65.42 -76.08 91.30
CA ASP A 686 -66.14 -75.86 92.58
C ASP A 686 -67.53 -75.23 92.42
N GLY A 687 -68.26 -75.60 91.36
CA GLY A 687 -69.59 -75.07 91.07
C GLY A 687 -69.61 -73.61 90.59
N LYS A 688 -68.47 -73.06 90.14
CA LYS A 688 -68.34 -71.71 89.58
C LYS A 688 -67.72 -71.71 88.18
N VAL A 689 -68.17 -70.77 87.34
CA VAL A 689 -67.68 -70.49 85.99
C VAL A 689 -66.84 -69.22 86.05
N ASN A 690 -65.54 -69.33 85.84
CA ASN A 690 -64.60 -68.22 85.73
C ASN A 690 -64.25 -67.96 84.27
N VAL A 691 -64.32 -66.71 83.85
CA VAL A 691 -64.08 -66.27 82.47
C VAL A 691 -62.99 -65.22 82.43
N THR A 692 -62.00 -65.41 81.55
CA THR A 692 -61.00 -64.40 81.22
C THR A 692 -61.02 -64.07 79.73
N VAL A 693 -61.02 -62.79 79.38
CA VAL A 693 -60.94 -62.30 77.98
C VAL A 693 -59.89 -61.22 77.88
N THR A 694 -58.98 -61.29 76.92
CA THR A 694 -58.01 -60.22 76.65
C THR A 694 -58.50 -59.35 75.49
N ALA A 695 -58.42 -58.03 75.63
CA ALA A 695 -58.68 -57.06 74.58
C ALA A 695 -57.37 -56.39 74.16
N THR A 696 -57.20 -56.19 72.86
CA THR A 696 -56.02 -55.58 72.26
C THR A 696 -56.41 -54.50 71.26
N ALA A 697 -55.97 -53.26 71.46
CA ALA A 697 -56.23 -52.14 70.56
C ALA A 697 -55.39 -52.26 69.28
N GLN A 698 -56.00 -51.99 68.13
CA GLN A 698 -55.38 -52.07 66.80
C GLN A 698 -54.45 -50.87 66.54
N ASP A 699 -53.70 -50.89 65.44
CA ASP A 699 -52.85 -49.76 65.04
C ASP A 699 -53.69 -48.51 64.77
N GLY A 700 -53.24 -47.35 65.29
CA GLY A 700 -54.02 -46.12 65.29
C GLY A 700 -55.04 -46.00 66.43
N HIS A 701 -55.17 -47.04 67.28
CA HIS A 701 -56.07 -47.07 68.43
C HIS A 701 -55.31 -47.35 69.73
N GLU A 702 -55.63 -46.67 70.83
CA GLU A 702 -55.13 -46.98 72.16
C GLU A 702 -56.29 -47.01 73.15
N PHE A 703 -56.14 -47.73 74.24
CA PHE A 703 -57.09 -47.65 75.34
C PHE A 703 -56.89 -46.32 76.08
N GLY A 704 -57.90 -45.46 76.07
CA GLY A 704 -57.92 -44.17 76.77
C GLY A 704 -59.12 -44.05 77.70
N GLY A 705 -59.02 -43.26 78.77
CA GLY A 705 -60.10 -43.09 79.75
C GLY A 705 -60.30 -44.24 80.75
N PRO A 706 -61.20 -44.08 81.73
CA PRO A 706 -61.40 -45.05 82.80
C PRO A 706 -61.90 -46.40 82.26
N MET A 707 -61.24 -47.49 82.63
CA MET A 707 -61.62 -48.84 82.16
C MET A 707 -63.01 -49.24 82.67
N PRO A 708 -63.84 -49.89 81.84
CA PRO A 708 -65.16 -50.37 82.26
C PRO A 708 -65.05 -51.47 83.32
N GLU A 709 -66.12 -51.66 84.08
CA GLU A 709 -66.16 -52.64 85.16
C GLU A 709 -65.78 -54.05 84.67
N GLY A 710 -64.97 -54.76 85.46
CA GLY A 710 -64.44 -56.08 85.12
C GLY A 710 -63.21 -56.07 84.22
N TRP A 711 -62.85 -54.94 83.59
CA TRP A 711 -61.62 -54.77 82.81
C TRP A 711 -60.49 -54.15 83.62
N LYS A 712 -59.29 -54.68 83.45
CA LYS A 712 -58.04 -54.12 83.96
C LYS A 712 -57.11 -53.78 82.81
N ARG A 713 -56.72 -52.50 82.71
CA ARG A 713 -55.71 -52.05 81.74
C ARG A 713 -54.34 -52.64 82.12
N ILE A 714 -53.63 -53.17 81.13
CA ILE A 714 -52.24 -53.62 81.27
C ILE A 714 -51.29 -52.53 80.74
N ASP A 715 -51.55 -52.04 79.54
CA ASP A 715 -50.83 -50.94 78.88
C ASP A 715 -51.75 -50.17 77.92
N ALA A 716 -51.21 -49.26 77.12
CA ALA A 716 -52.00 -48.47 76.16
C ALA A 716 -52.68 -49.31 75.07
N LYS A 717 -52.25 -50.57 74.85
CA LYS A 717 -52.78 -51.45 73.81
C LYS A 717 -53.48 -52.70 74.35
N THR A 718 -53.36 -53.03 75.64
CA THR A 718 -53.85 -54.29 76.18
C THR A 718 -54.69 -54.10 77.45
N ALA A 719 -55.85 -54.76 77.52
CA ALA A 719 -56.70 -54.84 78.70
C ALA A 719 -57.19 -56.27 78.91
N VAL A 720 -57.46 -56.67 80.16
CA VAL A 720 -57.92 -58.03 80.49
C VAL A 720 -59.19 -57.96 81.33
N PHE A 721 -60.20 -58.73 80.94
CA PHE A 721 -61.47 -58.92 81.64
C PHE A 721 -61.44 -60.19 82.49
N THR A 722 -61.99 -60.12 83.68
CA THR A 722 -62.23 -61.29 84.56
C THR A 722 -63.64 -61.27 85.14
N GLY A 723 -64.41 -62.36 84.98
CA GLY A 723 -65.76 -62.50 85.53
C GLY A 723 -66.04 -63.90 86.11
N GLU A 724 -66.90 -63.99 87.13
CA GLU A 724 -67.25 -65.23 87.85
C GLU A 724 -68.78 -65.38 88.02
N LEU A 725 -69.34 -66.58 87.74
CA LEU A 725 -70.75 -66.95 87.96
C LEU A 725 -70.89 -68.34 88.60
N LYS A 726 -72.05 -68.71 89.16
CA LYS A 726 -72.31 -70.07 89.73
C LYS A 726 -72.95 -71.01 88.69
N ALA A 727 -72.58 -72.31 88.70
CA ALA A 727 -73.10 -73.36 87.82
C ALA A 727 -74.36 -74.07 88.39
N PRO A 728 -75.28 -74.63 87.57
CA PRO A 728 -76.50 -75.32 88.03
C PRO A 728 -76.28 -76.74 88.61
N VAL A 729 -77.24 -77.29 89.39
CA VAL A 729 -77.24 -78.66 90.00
C VAL A 729 -78.53 -79.44 89.59
N CYS A 730 -78.48 -80.76 89.29
CA CYS A 730 -79.62 -81.55 88.74
C CYS A 730 -79.95 -82.87 89.52
N ASP A 731 -81.23 -83.19 89.89
CA ASP A 731 -81.72 -84.36 90.71
C ASP A 731 -83.00 -85.11 90.15
N VAL A 732 -83.30 -86.40 90.55
CA VAL A 732 -84.46 -87.26 90.07
C VAL A 732 -85.26 -88.02 91.19
N PRO A 733 -86.63 -88.01 91.25
CA PRO A 733 -87.46 -88.78 92.24
C PRO A 733 -88.59 -89.75 91.73
N ALA A 734 -89.11 -90.66 92.60
CA ALA A 734 -90.15 -91.72 92.38
C ALA A 734 -91.58 -91.44 92.98
N ALA A 735 -92.63 -92.17 92.54
CA ALA A 735 -94.08 -91.88 92.65
C ALA A 735 -94.90 -92.66 93.77
N PRO A 736 -96.25 -92.57 93.91
CA PRO A 736 -97.10 -91.48 94.49
C PRO A 736 -98.25 -91.95 95.46
N THR A 737 -98.89 -91.08 96.28
CA THR A 737 -100.34 -91.11 96.73
C THR A 737 -100.72 -89.83 97.58
N PRO A 738 -102.01 -89.47 97.92
CA PRO A 738 -102.72 -88.31 97.34
C PRO A 738 -103.38 -87.25 98.30
N SER A 739 -103.79 -86.09 97.73
CA SER A 739 -104.85 -85.10 98.14
C SER A 739 -104.72 -84.32 99.48
N PRO A 740 -105.43 -83.18 99.76
CA PRO A 740 -106.40 -82.38 98.96
C PRO A 740 -106.28 -80.80 99.03
N SER A 741 -107.04 -80.12 98.14
CA SER A 741 -107.84 -78.86 98.25
C SER A 741 -107.48 -77.72 99.24
N VAL A 742 -107.47 -76.42 98.84
CA VAL A 742 -108.59 -75.39 98.88
C VAL A 742 -108.16 -74.02 98.28
N THR A 743 -109.11 -73.40 97.55
CA THR A 743 -109.44 -72.04 97.01
C THR A 743 -109.34 -70.85 98.03
N PRO A 744 -109.75 -69.54 97.81
CA PRO A 744 -109.62 -68.48 96.74
C PRO A 744 -109.18 -67.02 97.18
N THR A 745 -108.79 -66.14 96.21
CA THR A 745 -109.19 -64.70 95.88
C THR A 745 -109.05 -63.56 96.97
N PRO A 746 -109.14 -62.19 96.73
CA PRO A 746 -109.24 -61.32 95.52
C PRO A 746 -108.40 -59.98 95.41
N THR A 747 -108.37 -59.43 94.17
CA THR A 747 -108.71 -58.05 93.65
C THR A 747 -107.96 -56.76 94.07
N VAL A 748 -107.55 -55.91 93.08
CA VAL A 748 -108.12 -54.58 92.69
C VAL A 748 -107.41 -54.03 91.41
N THR A 749 -108.21 -53.52 90.46
CA THR A 749 -107.91 -52.66 89.28
C THR A 749 -108.62 -51.31 89.52
N PRO A 750 -108.29 -50.13 88.89
CA PRO A 750 -108.79 -49.82 87.53
C PRO A 750 -108.04 -48.73 86.69
N ALA A 751 -108.41 -48.72 85.39
CA ALA A 751 -108.71 -47.58 84.51
C ALA A 751 -107.64 -46.92 83.59
N LYS A 752 -108.12 -46.68 82.35
CA LYS A 752 -107.52 -46.09 81.13
C LYS A 752 -108.36 -44.87 80.73
N PRO A 753 -107.81 -43.87 79.99
CA PRO A 753 -108.60 -43.27 78.90
C PRO A 753 -107.82 -42.94 77.62
N VAL A 754 -108.56 -42.42 76.62
CA VAL A 754 -108.31 -42.34 75.17
C VAL A 754 -107.98 -40.86 74.73
N PRO A 755 -108.16 -40.35 73.47
CA PRO A 755 -107.15 -39.56 72.72
C PRO A 755 -107.55 -38.07 72.49
N VAL A 756 -106.80 -37.33 71.62
CA VAL A 756 -107.20 -36.26 70.66
C VAL A 756 -106.13 -35.14 70.50
N LYS A 757 -105.92 -34.69 69.25
CA LYS A 757 -105.13 -33.54 68.70
C LYS A 757 -106.17 -32.50 68.20
N PRO A 758 -106.04 -31.14 68.26
CA PRO A 758 -105.18 -30.34 67.33
C PRO A 758 -104.77 -28.89 67.77
N GLY A 759 -103.90 -28.23 66.97
CA GLY A 759 -103.78 -26.76 66.90
C GLY A 759 -102.38 -26.17 66.65
N LEU A 760 -102.12 -25.71 65.42
CA LEU A 760 -101.16 -24.64 65.03
C LEU A 760 -101.73 -23.23 65.46
N PRO A 761 -101.15 -22.04 65.16
CA PRO A 761 -99.77 -21.50 65.08
C PRO A 761 -99.63 -20.05 65.72
N LYS A 762 -98.55 -19.30 65.36
CA LYS A 762 -98.31 -17.82 65.40
C LYS A 762 -97.68 -17.28 66.69
N THR A 763 -96.71 -16.34 66.69
CA THR A 763 -96.29 -15.21 65.83
C THR A 763 -94.74 -15.14 65.83
N GLY A 764 -93.98 -14.45 64.97
CA GLY A 764 -94.22 -13.51 63.88
C GLY A 764 -92.94 -12.69 63.64
N SER A 765 -92.50 -12.61 62.38
CA SER A 765 -91.32 -11.90 61.84
C SER A 765 -89.99 -12.65 61.90
#